data_AF-A0A7W0QBX8-F1
#
_entry.id   AF-A0A7W0QBX8-F1
#
_cell.length_a   1.000
_cell.length_b   1.000
_cell.length_c   1.000
_cell.angle_alpha   90.00
_cell.angle_beta   90.00
_cell.angle_gamma   90.00
#
_symmetry.space_group_name_H-M   'P 1'
#
loop_
_entity.id
_entity.type
_entity.pdbx_description
1 polymer ?
#
loop_
_entity_poly.entity_id
_entity_poly.type
_entity_poly.pdbx_seq_one_letter_code
_entity_poly.pdbx_strand_id
1 'polypeptide(L)'
;MHKLLSAAVLVVAGGCTDGGPGDSRDDSFGGKGAKDDGAFSSCQLAEVLKLANESTSTVDKLADAGLADNAARAIVAHRNGADGDSGTADDDVFDDLDELDGVDFVGALALGKLVEAILPRCEVDLATRPFIDARTFAGSPPGGWARDNQEVESVLGVQGITGQRLRALLMTVDGNGRTLYDRLRRSRRMEAFTYGFSLDEIPWDSDSQAARELMPHVALTIEPDRFAIDVEDGGRELSLGTDLMDDSYYDTPGYTLLGNAVELRGRARWDNATTVRRLLIAAKFGTEIDAAGNKTNAKVDIRTDSGMTHLATLDNDVRRGKTNWNGTDSPAIPIKGVYEQLAVKNSLVDIGAHADVLLLDPKAHLRSTRSRYHMNEARIENIRAIYANATTRINAALNAIDRAQAAGTIPAANRAAVDALEVMGRRILDKTLLAERINAAAPGLGVTAANLVLPDAQPQPTTPAALDKNRVIAETINTVFHEFAAALDDADRILTNAVDEDFDDYAEMFRAWRVGLDRTLAVKTTYDSFLNSYRSLSTAANRAGSIAGFNTYGAAQRAANNDDFEDFEPLDDAAWTRLGGYLEKMTLTIGERQIETAGIAARQLWFDQARQLWVPNSSRAWSNFMIDTTDMTDMLSPEEWNSIPATERSFAQPLPATKVFHTVLVNELQIELGMEEDYVTRLRELTAAVAAAPTDATLAAQLAGAKFVWEQYTASMRVLTELKGEAILERLRRAGAPAGIRWAAPPDSKGNTALKILADRD
;
A
#
# COMPACT_ATOMS: atom_id res chain seq x y z
N MET A 1 -49.03 -30.25 -52.88
CA MET A 1 -48.03 -31.31 -53.16
C MET A 1 -46.99 -31.28 -52.06
N HIS A 2 -47.17 -32.14 -51.05
CA HIS A 2 -46.24 -32.34 -49.94
C HIS A 2 -45.14 -33.33 -50.36
N LYS A 3 -43.89 -33.07 -49.97
CA LYS A 3 -42.86 -34.10 -49.88
C LYS A 3 -42.30 -34.10 -48.46
N LEU A 4 -42.74 -35.09 -47.69
CA LEU A 4 -42.11 -35.56 -46.47
C LEU A 4 -40.79 -36.25 -46.83
N LEU A 5 -39.69 -35.90 -46.16
CA LEU A 5 -38.53 -36.77 -46.02
C LEU A 5 -38.36 -37.09 -44.53
N SER A 6 -38.61 -38.35 -44.19
CA SER A 6 -38.31 -38.94 -42.88
C SER A 6 -36.80 -39.14 -42.76
N ALA A 7 -36.17 -38.51 -41.78
CA ALA A 7 -34.82 -38.87 -41.33
C ALA A 7 -34.96 -39.87 -40.17
N ALA A 8 -34.39 -41.06 -40.36
CA ALA A 8 -34.32 -42.10 -39.35
C ALA A 8 -33.26 -41.73 -38.29
N VAL A 9 -33.68 -41.66 -37.03
CA VAL A 9 -32.79 -41.56 -35.87
C VAL A 9 -32.24 -42.96 -35.59
N LEU A 10 -30.95 -43.15 -35.84
CA LEU A 10 -30.21 -44.33 -35.44
C LEU A 10 -29.69 -44.10 -34.00
N VAL A 11 -30.27 -44.78 -33.03
CA VAL A 11 -29.76 -44.85 -31.66
C VAL A 11 -28.61 -45.86 -31.66
N VAL A 12 -27.37 -45.39 -31.50
CA VAL A 12 -26.21 -46.26 -31.22
C VAL A 12 -26.02 -46.31 -29.71
N ALA A 13 -26.21 -47.51 -29.16
CA ALA A 13 -25.90 -47.82 -27.77
C ALA A 13 -24.39 -47.87 -27.55
N GLY A 14 -23.94 -47.38 -26.40
CA GLY A 14 -22.54 -47.23 -26.01
C GLY A 14 -21.75 -48.55 -26.03
N GLY A 15 -20.64 -48.53 -26.76
CA GLY A 15 -19.49 -49.41 -26.58
C GLY A 15 -18.28 -48.55 -26.22
N CYS A 16 -17.36 -49.10 -25.42
CA CYS A 16 -16.08 -48.49 -25.08
C CYS A 16 -15.42 -47.93 -26.34
N THR A 17 -15.19 -46.61 -26.38
CA THR A 17 -14.46 -45.97 -27.46
C THR A 17 -13.00 -46.34 -27.30
N ASP A 18 -12.55 -47.34 -28.05
CA ASP A 18 -11.15 -47.41 -28.47
C ASP A 18 -10.83 -46.03 -29.05
N GLY A 19 -9.85 -45.34 -28.47
CA GLY A 19 -9.47 -43.97 -28.84
C GLY A 19 -9.34 -43.80 -30.36
N GLY A 20 -9.71 -42.63 -30.86
CA GLY A 20 -9.61 -42.34 -32.30
C GLY A 20 -8.22 -42.67 -32.86
N PRO A 21 -8.09 -42.95 -34.17
CA PRO A 21 -6.80 -43.23 -34.79
C PRO A 21 -5.81 -42.10 -34.44
N GLY A 22 -4.78 -42.44 -33.68
CA GLY A 22 -3.70 -41.54 -33.27
C GLY A 22 -2.45 -41.72 -34.12
N ASP A 23 -1.52 -40.79 -33.98
CA ASP A 23 -0.20 -40.90 -34.58
C ASP A 23 0.63 -42.03 -33.92
N SER A 24 1.61 -42.53 -34.66
CA SER A 24 2.62 -43.45 -34.15
C SER A 24 3.53 -42.75 -33.14
N ARG A 25 4.25 -43.51 -32.32
CA ARG A 25 5.09 -42.96 -31.25
C ARG A 25 6.08 -41.89 -31.72
N ASP A 26 6.73 -42.14 -32.85
CA ASP A 26 7.80 -41.31 -33.40
C ASP A 26 7.33 -40.50 -34.64
N ASP A 27 6.01 -40.33 -34.82
CA ASP A 27 5.47 -39.50 -35.89
C ASP A 27 5.72 -38.02 -35.60
N SER A 28 5.82 -37.22 -36.65
CA SER A 28 6.10 -35.78 -36.57
C SER A 28 5.23 -35.04 -37.58
N PHE A 29 4.77 -33.85 -37.19
CA PHE A 29 4.10 -32.88 -38.03
C PHE A 29 5.06 -31.84 -38.65
N GLY A 30 6.35 -31.90 -38.32
CA GLY A 30 7.41 -31.05 -38.91
C GLY A 30 7.72 -29.78 -38.12
N GLY A 31 7.32 -29.71 -36.85
CA GLY A 31 7.60 -28.61 -35.92
C GLY A 31 7.22 -27.24 -36.46
N LYS A 32 8.13 -26.27 -36.39
CA LYS A 32 7.97 -24.93 -36.98
C LYS A 32 7.77 -24.94 -38.50
N GLY A 33 8.22 -26.00 -39.18
CA GLY A 33 8.06 -26.23 -40.61
C GLY A 33 6.63 -26.58 -41.01
N ALA A 34 5.74 -26.91 -40.06
CA ALA A 34 4.31 -27.12 -40.30
C ALA A 34 3.58 -25.88 -40.83
N LYS A 35 4.23 -24.71 -40.79
CA LYS A 35 3.75 -23.47 -41.39
C LYS A 35 4.10 -23.35 -42.87
N ASP A 36 5.11 -24.08 -43.35
CA ASP A 36 5.72 -23.86 -44.67
C ASP A 36 4.84 -24.33 -45.83
N ASP A 37 3.91 -25.26 -45.59
CA ASP A 37 2.94 -25.72 -46.59
C ASP A 37 1.66 -24.87 -46.66
N GLY A 38 1.51 -23.92 -45.73
CA GLY A 38 0.35 -23.03 -45.61
C GLY A 38 -0.94 -23.71 -45.15
N ALA A 39 -0.89 -24.95 -44.65
CA ALA A 39 -2.06 -25.69 -44.19
C ALA A 39 -2.72 -25.03 -42.96
N PHE A 40 -1.91 -24.42 -42.09
CA PHE A 40 -2.35 -23.73 -40.89
C PHE A 40 -1.91 -22.27 -40.86
N SER A 41 -2.81 -21.39 -40.41
CA SER A 41 -2.54 -19.98 -40.17
C SER A 41 -1.62 -19.79 -38.96
N SER A 42 -0.96 -18.63 -38.88
CA SER A 42 -0.14 -18.27 -37.73
C SER A 42 -0.94 -18.21 -36.42
N CYS A 43 -2.21 -17.83 -36.47
CA CYS A 43 -3.07 -17.86 -35.28
C CYS A 43 -3.28 -19.30 -34.81
N GLN A 44 -3.63 -20.20 -35.73
CA GLN A 44 -3.96 -21.58 -35.37
C GLN A 44 -2.79 -22.26 -34.66
N LEU A 45 -1.59 -22.11 -35.20
CA LEU A 45 -0.39 -22.71 -34.62
C LEU A 45 -0.02 -22.11 -33.26
N ALA A 46 -0.19 -20.79 -33.08
CA ALA A 46 0.03 -20.14 -31.78
C ALA A 46 -0.99 -20.62 -30.73
N GLU A 47 -2.27 -20.70 -31.08
CA GLU A 47 -3.31 -21.18 -30.17
C GLU A 47 -3.19 -22.67 -29.86
N VAL A 48 -2.61 -23.49 -30.75
CA VAL A 48 -2.26 -24.89 -30.45
C VAL A 48 -1.23 -24.97 -29.33
N LEU A 49 -0.15 -24.20 -29.43
CA LEU A 49 0.90 -24.17 -28.42
C LEU A 49 0.34 -23.70 -27.08
N LYS A 50 -0.48 -22.65 -27.11
CA LYS A 50 -1.21 -22.16 -25.94
C LYS A 50 -2.12 -23.22 -25.32
N LEU A 51 -2.92 -23.90 -26.14
CA LEU A 51 -3.80 -24.99 -25.67
C LEU A 51 -2.99 -26.09 -24.99
N ALA A 52 -1.81 -26.45 -25.52
CA ALA A 52 -0.94 -27.45 -24.90
C ALA A 52 -0.42 -26.98 -23.51
N ASN A 53 -0.05 -25.70 -23.39
CA ASN A 53 0.49 -25.08 -22.18
C ASN A 53 -0.55 -24.71 -21.10
N GLU A 54 -1.84 -24.68 -21.43
CA GLU A 54 -2.89 -24.35 -20.47
C GLU A 54 -2.97 -25.35 -19.31
N SER A 55 -2.93 -24.88 -18.06
CA SER A 55 -3.13 -25.72 -16.86
C SER A 55 -4.50 -26.42 -16.83
N THR A 56 -5.46 -25.96 -17.64
CA THR A 56 -6.78 -26.60 -17.81
C THR A 56 -6.82 -27.68 -18.88
N SER A 57 -5.79 -27.83 -19.70
CA SER A 57 -5.66 -28.90 -20.69
C SER A 57 -5.25 -30.18 -20.02
N THR A 58 -6.24 -30.82 -19.38
CA THR A 58 -6.14 -32.15 -18.79
C THR A 58 -6.15 -33.22 -19.89
N VAL A 59 -5.74 -34.44 -19.52
CA VAL A 59 -5.83 -35.61 -20.41
C VAL A 59 -7.24 -35.75 -20.97
N ASP A 60 -8.26 -35.63 -20.11
CA ASP A 60 -9.67 -35.73 -20.50
C ASP A 60 -10.09 -34.61 -21.46
N LYS A 61 -9.69 -33.35 -21.21
CA LYS A 61 -10.04 -32.22 -22.09
C LYS A 61 -9.40 -32.37 -23.49
N LEU A 62 -8.17 -32.87 -23.56
CA LEU A 62 -7.51 -33.15 -24.83
C LEU A 62 -8.13 -34.36 -25.53
N ALA A 63 -8.51 -35.41 -24.79
CA ALA A 63 -9.24 -36.55 -25.35
C ALA A 63 -10.63 -36.14 -25.89
N ASP A 64 -11.35 -35.27 -25.18
CA ASP A 64 -12.64 -34.69 -25.62
C ASP A 64 -12.49 -33.84 -26.89
N ALA A 65 -11.32 -33.23 -27.09
CA ALA A 65 -10.95 -32.56 -28.34
C ALA A 65 -10.61 -33.54 -29.49
N GLY A 66 -10.73 -34.85 -29.25
CA GLY A 66 -10.49 -35.90 -30.22
C GLY A 66 -9.03 -36.35 -30.33
N LEU A 67 -8.18 -35.96 -29.38
CA LEU A 67 -6.79 -36.42 -29.31
C LEU A 67 -6.72 -37.87 -28.83
N ALA A 68 -5.71 -38.61 -29.28
CA ALA A 68 -5.49 -39.97 -28.80
C ALA A 68 -5.02 -39.96 -27.34
N ASP A 69 -5.52 -40.91 -26.54
CA ASP A 69 -5.28 -41.05 -25.11
C ASP A 69 -3.80 -41.02 -24.68
N ASN A 70 -2.94 -41.59 -25.52
CA ASN A 70 -1.49 -41.62 -25.35
C ASN A 70 -0.85 -40.25 -25.63
N ALA A 71 -1.25 -39.57 -26.70
CA ALA A 71 -0.79 -38.21 -27.02
C ALA A 71 -1.22 -37.22 -25.94
N ALA A 72 -2.48 -37.27 -25.50
CA ALA A 72 -2.99 -36.43 -24.42
C ALA A 72 -2.22 -36.62 -23.11
N ARG A 73 -1.91 -37.88 -22.74
CA ARG A 73 -1.07 -38.18 -21.57
C ARG A 73 0.36 -37.70 -21.72
N ALA A 74 0.96 -37.86 -22.91
CA ALA A 74 2.33 -37.43 -23.17
C ALA A 74 2.48 -35.91 -23.10
N ILE A 75 1.56 -35.15 -23.71
CA ILE A 75 1.54 -33.68 -23.64
C ILE A 75 1.44 -33.19 -22.18
N VAL A 76 0.51 -33.76 -21.41
CA VAL A 76 0.31 -33.35 -20.00
C VAL A 76 1.49 -33.75 -19.13
N ALA A 77 2.08 -34.93 -19.35
CA ALA A 77 3.24 -35.40 -18.59
C ALA A 77 4.51 -34.59 -18.89
N HIS A 78 4.69 -34.12 -20.14
CA HIS A 78 5.75 -33.19 -20.49
C HIS A 78 5.54 -31.86 -19.75
N ARG A 79 4.39 -31.22 -19.96
CA ARG A 79 4.07 -29.91 -19.37
C ARG A 79 4.18 -29.87 -17.85
N ASN A 80 3.63 -30.87 -17.15
CA ASN A 80 3.56 -30.89 -15.69
C ASN A 80 4.83 -31.46 -15.01
N GLY A 81 5.88 -31.75 -15.78
CA GLY A 81 7.12 -32.25 -15.19
C GLY A 81 7.00 -33.60 -14.47
N ALA A 82 7.90 -33.83 -13.53
CA ALA A 82 8.09 -35.13 -12.89
C ALA A 82 7.08 -35.40 -11.76
N ASP A 83 6.59 -34.35 -11.09
CA ASP A 83 5.56 -34.49 -10.06
C ASP A 83 4.15 -34.69 -10.63
N GLY A 84 3.94 -34.31 -11.90
CA GLY A 84 2.69 -34.50 -12.63
C GLY A 84 1.60 -33.51 -12.24
N ASP A 85 1.88 -32.57 -11.35
CA ASP A 85 0.96 -31.54 -10.88
C ASP A 85 1.20 -30.25 -11.66
N SER A 86 0.18 -29.70 -12.32
CA SER A 86 0.33 -28.43 -13.03
C SER A 86 0.51 -27.26 -12.07
N GLY A 87 1.38 -26.33 -12.45
CA GLY A 87 1.68 -25.12 -11.70
C GLY A 87 2.77 -25.32 -10.66
N THR A 88 3.62 -26.33 -10.80
CA THR A 88 4.73 -26.60 -9.87
C THR A 88 6.05 -26.09 -10.44
N ALA A 89 7.13 -26.21 -9.66
CA ALA A 89 8.42 -25.64 -10.04
C ALA A 89 9.15 -26.44 -11.13
N ASP A 90 8.72 -27.67 -11.39
CA ASP A 90 9.23 -28.57 -12.43
C ASP A 90 8.35 -28.64 -13.67
N ASP A 91 7.30 -27.81 -13.77
CA ASP A 91 6.57 -27.61 -15.03
C ASP A 91 7.54 -27.25 -16.17
N ASP A 92 7.43 -27.97 -17.29
CA ASP A 92 8.21 -27.78 -18.53
C ASP A 92 7.25 -27.40 -19.65
N VAL A 93 6.81 -26.13 -19.64
CA VAL A 93 5.89 -25.61 -20.67
C VAL A 93 6.58 -25.59 -22.03
N PHE A 94 5.84 -25.91 -23.09
CA PHE A 94 6.35 -25.91 -24.45
C PHE A 94 6.79 -24.50 -24.87
N ASP A 95 8.07 -24.33 -25.18
CA ASP A 95 8.67 -23.10 -25.68
C ASP A 95 8.24 -22.83 -27.14
N ASP A 96 8.13 -23.89 -27.95
CA ASP A 96 7.77 -23.79 -29.36
C ASP A 96 7.10 -25.06 -29.93
N LEU A 97 6.77 -25.02 -31.22
CA LEU A 97 6.16 -26.14 -31.93
C LEU A 97 7.14 -27.29 -32.23
N ASP A 98 8.46 -27.02 -32.29
CA ASP A 98 9.45 -28.09 -32.47
C ASP A 98 9.49 -28.97 -31.22
N GLU A 99 9.35 -28.38 -30.03
CA GLU A 99 9.25 -29.10 -28.76
C GLU A 99 7.96 -29.91 -28.67
N LEU A 100 6.81 -29.33 -29.01
CA LEU A 100 5.53 -30.04 -29.01
C LEU A 100 5.51 -31.21 -30.01
N ASP A 101 6.15 -31.06 -31.18
CA ASP A 101 6.35 -32.12 -32.17
C ASP A 101 7.28 -33.23 -31.68
N GLY A 102 8.13 -32.94 -30.71
CA GLY A 102 9.04 -33.91 -30.10
C GLY A 102 8.38 -34.84 -29.08
N VAL A 103 7.11 -34.61 -28.74
CA VAL A 103 6.38 -35.42 -27.74
C VAL A 103 5.88 -36.72 -28.35
N ASP A 104 6.11 -37.84 -27.67
CA ASP A 104 5.63 -39.17 -28.08
C ASP A 104 4.14 -39.11 -28.51
N PHE A 105 3.86 -39.63 -29.70
CA PHE A 105 2.51 -39.70 -30.31
C PHE A 105 1.89 -38.37 -30.75
N VAL A 106 2.66 -37.28 -30.83
CA VAL A 106 2.19 -36.00 -31.37
C VAL A 106 2.68 -35.82 -32.81
N GLY A 107 1.88 -36.26 -33.78
CA GLY A 107 2.16 -36.10 -35.20
C GLY A 107 1.13 -35.23 -35.91
N ALA A 108 1.00 -35.42 -37.23
CA ALA A 108 0.12 -34.59 -38.07
C ALA A 108 -1.37 -34.74 -37.71
N LEU A 109 -1.81 -35.92 -37.23
CA LEU A 109 -3.20 -36.12 -36.81
C LEU A 109 -3.48 -35.39 -35.50
N ALA A 110 -2.58 -35.49 -34.52
CA ALA A 110 -2.66 -34.77 -33.25
C ALA A 110 -2.68 -33.26 -33.48
N LEU A 111 -1.77 -32.73 -34.31
CA LEU A 111 -1.78 -31.31 -34.67
C LEU A 111 -3.11 -30.90 -35.31
N GLY A 112 -3.63 -31.67 -36.27
CA GLY A 112 -4.92 -31.38 -36.90
C GLY A 112 -6.08 -31.32 -35.91
N LYS A 113 -6.08 -32.19 -34.89
CA LYS A 113 -7.08 -32.20 -33.81
C LYS A 113 -6.94 -31.04 -32.85
N LEU A 114 -5.71 -30.70 -32.47
CA LEU A 114 -5.43 -29.51 -31.66
C LEU A 114 -5.87 -28.24 -32.42
N VAL A 115 -5.57 -28.14 -33.71
CA VAL A 115 -6.03 -27.03 -34.56
C VAL A 115 -7.56 -26.99 -34.61
N GLU A 116 -8.23 -28.11 -34.84
CA GLU A 116 -9.69 -28.20 -34.86
C GLU A 116 -10.31 -27.68 -33.53
N ALA A 117 -9.68 -28.03 -32.40
CA ALA A 117 -10.13 -27.59 -31.08
C ALA A 117 -9.97 -26.08 -30.84
N ILE A 118 -8.99 -25.44 -31.49
CA ILE A 118 -8.73 -23.99 -31.35
C ILE A 118 -9.30 -23.14 -32.48
N LEU A 119 -9.88 -23.73 -33.52
CA LEU A 119 -10.47 -22.99 -34.64
C LEU A 119 -11.37 -21.83 -34.19
N PRO A 120 -12.29 -22.01 -33.20
CA PRO A 120 -13.13 -20.93 -32.70
C PRO A 120 -12.37 -19.78 -32.03
N ARG A 121 -11.11 -19.99 -31.63
CA ARG A 121 -10.24 -18.95 -31.06
C ARG A 121 -9.62 -18.06 -32.13
N CYS A 122 -9.46 -18.60 -33.34
CA CYS A 122 -8.82 -17.92 -34.46
C CYS A 122 -9.80 -17.29 -35.46
N GLU A 123 -10.98 -17.88 -35.63
CA GLU A 123 -12.02 -17.28 -36.46
C GLU A 123 -12.74 -16.16 -35.70
N VAL A 124 -12.36 -14.91 -36.00
CA VAL A 124 -13.09 -13.74 -35.48
C VAL A 124 -14.42 -13.61 -36.21
N ASP A 125 -15.45 -14.27 -35.69
CA ASP A 125 -16.82 -14.04 -36.13
C ASP A 125 -17.47 -12.87 -35.38
N LEU A 126 -17.44 -11.70 -35.99
CA LEU A 126 -18.09 -10.50 -35.46
C LEU A 126 -19.63 -10.61 -35.37
N ALA A 127 -20.25 -11.61 -36.01
CA ALA A 127 -21.71 -11.81 -35.90
C ALA A 127 -22.12 -12.43 -34.56
N THR A 128 -21.22 -13.17 -33.91
CA THR A 128 -21.50 -13.92 -32.69
C THR A 128 -20.78 -13.36 -31.47
N ARG A 129 -19.88 -12.39 -31.67
CA ARG A 129 -19.04 -11.82 -30.62
C ARG A 129 -19.19 -10.30 -30.49
N PRO A 130 -19.28 -9.75 -29.26
CA PRO A 130 -19.25 -8.29 -29.06
C PRO A 130 -17.92 -7.68 -29.52
N PHE A 131 -18.01 -6.53 -30.19
CA PHE A 131 -16.87 -5.74 -30.64
C PHE A 131 -17.21 -4.25 -30.59
N ILE A 132 -16.18 -3.42 -30.76
CA ILE A 132 -16.28 -1.97 -30.86
C ILE A 132 -15.66 -1.59 -32.21
N ASP A 133 -16.30 -0.66 -32.94
CA ASP A 133 -15.85 -0.16 -34.25
C ASP A 133 -16.10 1.35 -34.38
N ALA A 134 -15.76 1.92 -35.54
CA ALA A 134 -15.95 3.34 -35.84
C ALA A 134 -17.40 3.86 -35.70
N ARG A 135 -18.41 2.98 -35.64
CA ARG A 135 -19.82 3.34 -35.49
C ARG A 135 -20.32 3.21 -34.05
N THR A 136 -19.61 2.47 -33.20
CA THR A 136 -20.07 2.11 -31.86
C THR A 136 -20.35 3.34 -30.99
N PHE A 137 -19.50 4.36 -31.10
CA PHE A 137 -19.64 5.63 -30.37
C PHE A 137 -20.18 6.80 -31.22
N ALA A 138 -20.50 6.55 -32.49
CA ALA A 138 -20.97 7.60 -33.41
C ALA A 138 -22.27 8.23 -32.91
N GLY A 139 -22.36 9.57 -32.97
CA GLY A 139 -23.54 10.33 -32.54
C GLY A 139 -23.76 10.39 -31.03
N SER A 140 -22.91 9.76 -30.22
CA SER A 140 -22.92 9.97 -28.78
C SER A 140 -22.19 11.28 -28.48
N PRO A 141 -22.80 12.25 -27.78
CA PRO A 141 -22.04 13.40 -27.29
C PRO A 141 -20.84 12.89 -26.47
N PRO A 142 -19.73 13.65 -26.37
CA PRO A 142 -18.75 13.39 -25.32
C PRO A 142 -19.50 13.40 -23.98
N GLY A 143 -19.80 12.22 -23.47
CA GLY A 143 -20.61 12.00 -22.29
C GLY A 143 -19.71 11.61 -21.14
N GLY A 144 -20.24 11.78 -19.93
CA GLY A 144 -19.66 11.28 -18.69
C GLY A 144 -18.59 12.14 -18.04
N TRP A 145 -18.38 11.86 -16.77
CA TRP A 145 -17.43 12.56 -15.91
C TRP A 145 -16.04 11.96 -16.15
N ALA A 146 -15.28 12.53 -17.09
CA ALA A 146 -13.85 12.27 -17.14
C ALA A 146 -13.20 13.03 -15.98
N ARG A 147 -12.73 12.30 -14.97
CA ARG A 147 -11.70 12.85 -14.08
C ARG A 147 -10.41 12.71 -14.85
N ASP A 148 -10.02 13.73 -15.61
CA ASP A 148 -8.70 13.77 -16.26
C ASP A 148 -7.66 14.13 -15.20
N ASN A 149 -7.52 13.25 -14.22
CA ASN A 149 -6.67 13.44 -13.07
C ASN A 149 -5.49 12.47 -13.14
N GLN A 150 -4.35 12.93 -12.66
CA GLN A 150 -3.15 12.12 -12.56
C GLN A 150 -3.19 11.40 -11.22
N GLU A 151 -3.29 10.07 -11.22
CA GLU A 151 -3.00 9.31 -9.99
C GLU A 151 -1.50 9.38 -9.72
N VAL A 152 -1.14 9.79 -8.51
CA VAL A 152 0.24 9.86 -8.03
C VAL A 152 0.36 8.97 -6.81
N GLU A 153 1.18 7.93 -6.92
CA GLU A 153 1.33 6.90 -5.90
C GLU A 153 2.82 6.63 -5.64
N SER A 154 3.15 6.18 -4.43
CA SER A 154 4.38 5.44 -4.16
C SER A 154 4.03 3.97 -4.01
N VAL A 155 4.75 3.11 -4.72
CA VAL A 155 4.49 1.67 -4.79
C VAL A 155 5.75 0.90 -4.50
N LEU A 156 5.72 0.09 -3.45
CA LEU A 156 6.75 -0.89 -3.13
C LEU A 156 6.09 -2.24 -2.90
N GLY A 157 6.81 -3.32 -3.21
CA GLY A 157 6.31 -4.67 -3.01
C GLY A 157 7.43 -5.65 -2.67
N VAL A 158 7.01 -6.85 -2.27
CA VAL A 158 7.94 -7.96 -2.02
C VAL A 158 8.44 -8.50 -3.36
N GLN A 159 9.76 -8.60 -3.49
CA GLN A 159 10.45 -9.19 -4.64
C GLN A 159 11.47 -10.24 -4.20
N GLY A 160 11.99 -11.02 -5.15
CA GLY A 160 12.97 -12.07 -4.87
C GLY A 160 12.34 -13.37 -4.36
N ILE A 161 11.04 -13.57 -4.61
CA ILE A 161 10.27 -14.76 -4.26
C ILE A 161 9.26 -15.02 -5.37
N THR A 162 9.02 -16.28 -5.71
CA THR A 162 7.98 -16.66 -6.68
C THR A 162 6.60 -16.35 -6.12
N GLY A 163 5.64 -15.96 -6.97
CA GLY A 163 4.28 -15.62 -6.54
C GLY A 163 3.59 -16.73 -5.75
N GLN A 164 3.69 -17.99 -6.19
CA GLN A 164 3.08 -19.13 -5.49
C GLN A 164 3.67 -19.37 -4.10
N ARG A 165 5.00 -19.32 -3.96
CA ARG A 165 5.65 -19.42 -2.64
C ARG A 165 5.24 -18.27 -1.73
N LEU A 166 5.16 -17.05 -2.24
CA LEU A 166 4.68 -15.89 -1.47
C LEU A 166 3.24 -16.13 -0.99
N ARG A 167 2.36 -16.59 -1.88
CA ARG A 167 0.98 -16.96 -1.53
C ARG A 167 0.91 -17.98 -0.40
N ALA A 168 1.66 -19.07 -0.52
CA ALA A 168 1.69 -20.14 0.48
C ALA A 168 2.07 -19.60 1.86
N LEU A 169 3.05 -18.70 1.93
CA LEU A 169 3.44 -18.03 3.17
C LEU A 169 2.34 -17.11 3.71
N LEU A 170 1.78 -16.24 2.86
CA LEU A 170 0.76 -15.27 3.26
C LEU A 170 -0.50 -15.93 3.80
N MET A 171 -0.83 -17.12 3.29
CA MET A 171 -1.98 -17.92 3.71
C MET A 171 -1.72 -18.81 4.93
N THR A 172 -0.50 -18.83 5.48
CA THR A 172 -0.25 -19.56 6.74
C THR A 172 -1.04 -18.94 7.89
N VAL A 173 -1.64 -19.79 8.72
CA VAL A 173 -2.51 -19.39 9.84
C VAL A 173 -1.81 -19.69 11.16
N ASP A 174 -1.86 -18.75 12.10
CA ASP A 174 -1.31 -18.93 13.45
C ASP A 174 -2.32 -19.63 14.40
N GLY A 175 -1.92 -19.84 15.65
CA GLY A 175 -2.78 -20.46 16.67
C GLY A 175 -4.08 -19.69 16.98
N ASN A 176 -4.17 -18.42 16.57
CA ASN A 176 -5.33 -17.56 16.75
C ASN A 176 -6.21 -17.46 15.50
N GLY A 177 -5.93 -18.26 14.46
CA GLY A 177 -6.71 -18.25 13.23
C GLY A 177 -6.39 -17.08 12.30
N ARG A 178 -5.34 -16.28 12.57
CA ARG A 178 -4.97 -15.12 11.74
C ARG A 178 -3.96 -15.53 10.67
N THR A 179 -4.17 -15.08 9.44
CA THR A 179 -3.22 -15.33 8.36
C THR A 179 -1.93 -14.52 8.58
N LEU A 180 -0.83 -14.91 7.93
CA LEU A 180 0.37 -14.07 7.92
C LEU A 180 0.09 -12.71 7.27
N TYR A 181 -0.72 -12.67 6.21
CA TYR A 181 -1.16 -11.40 5.60
C TYR A 181 -1.88 -10.50 6.62
N ASP A 182 -2.79 -11.04 7.44
CA ASP A 182 -3.51 -10.28 8.48
C ASP A 182 -2.57 -9.58 9.45
N ARG A 183 -1.44 -10.22 9.76
CA ARG A 183 -0.42 -9.67 10.65
C ARG A 183 0.47 -8.65 9.94
N LEU A 184 0.79 -8.86 8.66
CA LEU A 184 1.68 -7.99 7.88
C LEU A 184 1.06 -6.64 7.53
N ARG A 185 -0.24 -6.60 7.25
CA ARG A 185 -0.95 -5.40 6.75
C ARG A 185 -1.05 -4.24 7.74
N ARG A 186 -0.78 -4.47 9.03
CA ARG A 186 -0.79 -3.45 10.08
C ARG A 186 0.64 -3.13 10.50
N SER A 187 1.06 -1.89 10.29
CA SER A 187 2.36 -1.39 10.72
C SER A 187 2.20 -0.41 11.89
N ARG A 188 2.69 -0.80 13.08
CA ARG A 188 2.67 0.06 14.27
C ARG A 188 3.48 1.34 14.09
N ARG A 189 4.54 1.32 13.27
CA ARG A 189 5.33 2.53 12.94
C ARG A 189 4.48 3.64 12.33
N MET A 190 3.34 3.31 11.71
CA MET A 190 2.44 4.31 11.13
C MET A 190 1.64 5.09 12.19
N GLU A 191 1.54 4.57 13.42
CA GLU A 191 0.88 5.23 14.54
C GLU A 191 1.66 6.48 15.03
N ALA A 192 2.91 6.63 14.59
CA ALA A 192 3.70 7.84 14.77
C ALA A 192 3.03 9.10 14.16
N PHE A 193 2.21 8.90 13.13
CA PHE A 193 1.51 9.97 12.40
C PHE A 193 0.11 10.16 12.97
N THR A 194 0.03 10.56 14.24
CA THR A 194 -1.20 10.79 15.01
C THR A 194 -1.27 12.21 15.58
N TYR A 195 -0.74 13.19 14.84
CA TYR A 195 -0.76 14.61 15.24
C TYR A 195 -2.18 15.15 15.51
N GLY A 196 -3.23 14.44 15.08
CA GLY A 196 -4.64 14.74 15.35
C GLY A 196 -5.11 14.47 16.77
N PHE A 197 -4.31 13.78 17.59
CA PHE A 197 -4.71 13.23 18.89
C PHE A 197 -4.13 14.03 20.06
N SER A 198 -4.63 13.73 21.26
CA SER A 198 -4.09 14.31 22.48
C SER A 198 -2.60 13.96 22.61
N LEU A 199 -1.79 14.88 23.14
CA LEU A 199 -0.36 14.65 23.36
C LEU A 199 -0.07 13.41 24.21
N ASP A 200 -0.99 13.04 25.09
CA ASP A 200 -0.87 11.84 25.92
C ASP A 200 -1.36 10.56 25.25
N GLU A 201 -1.84 10.61 24.00
CA GLU A 201 -2.29 9.47 23.20
C GLU A 201 -1.41 9.23 21.96
N ILE A 202 -0.50 10.15 21.66
CA ILE A 202 0.48 10.02 20.58
C ILE A 202 1.59 9.05 21.02
N PRO A 203 1.97 8.03 20.23
CA PRO A 203 3.11 7.18 20.56
C PRO A 203 4.41 7.98 20.65
N TRP A 204 5.16 7.86 21.75
CA TRP A 204 6.42 8.57 22.01
C TRP A 204 7.60 7.60 22.22
N ASP A 205 7.53 6.39 21.68
CA ASP A 205 8.67 5.48 21.63
C ASP A 205 9.72 5.95 20.59
N SER A 206 10.91 5.34 20.63
CA SER A 206 12.03 5.69 19.75
C SER A 206 11.73 5.46 18.27
N ASP A 207 11.02 4.37 17.93
CA ASP A 207 10.68 4.03 16.55
C ASP A 207 9.69 5.04 15.97
N SER A 208 8.71 5.45 16.77
CA SER A 208 7.74 6.50 16.40
C SER A 208 8.42 7.86 16.23
N GLN A 209 9.39 8.20 17.08
CA GLN A 209 10.18 9.43 16.91
C GLN A 209 11.01 9.38 15.61
N ALA A 210 11.74 8.29 15.38
CA ALA A 210 12.54 8.12 14.17
C ALA A 210 11.69 8.20 12.89
N ALA A 211 10.47 7.65 12.91
CA ALA A 211 9.53 7.77 11.80
C ALA A 211 9.12 9.22 11.52
N ARG A 212 8.91 10.05 12.56
CA ARG A 212 8.59 11.49 12.41
C ARG A 212 9.77 12.30 11.85
N GLU A 213 11.00 12.00 12.25
CA GLU A 213 12.21 12.67 11.75
C GLU A 213 12.40 12.52 10.23
N LEU A 214 11.93 11.42 9.65
CA LEU A 214 11.98 11.19 8.21
C LEU A 214 11.03 12.10 7.41
N MET A 215 10.04 12.74 8.06
CA MET A 215 9.06 13.63 7.43
C MET A 215 9.03 15.02 8.06
N PRO A 216 10.11 15.82 7.91
CA PRO A 216 10.26 17.05 8.67
C PRO A 216 9.34 18.20 8.23
N HIS A 217 8.67 18.09 7.08
CA HIS A 217 7.85 19.16 6.49
C HIS A 217 6.35 18.84 6.47
N VAL A 218 5.97 17.57 6.27
CA VAL A 218 4.57 17.18 6.13
C VAL A 218 4.08 16.56 7.45
N ALA A 219 3.13 17.24 8.08
CA ALA A 219 2.46 16.74 9.28
C ALA A 219 1.19 15.98 8.90
N LEU A 220 1.17 14.67 9.16
CA LEU A 220 0.02 13.82 8.92
C LEU A 220 -0.65 13.37 10.22
N THR A 221 -1.92 13.05 10.11
CA THR A 221 -2.67 12.34 11.14
C THR A 221 -3.48 11.22 10.53
N ILE A 222 -3.43 10.03 11.12
CA ILE A 222 -4.39 8.96 10.85
C ILE A 222 -5.80 9.49 11.11
N GLU A 223 -6.77 9.07 10.28
CA GLU A 223 -8.17 9.43 10.48
C GLU A 223 -8.68 9.00 11.87
N PRO A 224 -9.44 9.83 12.59
CA PRO A 224 -9.88 9.52 13.95
C PRO A 224 -10.62 8.18 14.12
N ASP A 225 -11.40 7.76 13.12
CA ASP A 225 -12.11 6.48 13.11
C ASP A 225 -11.20 5.27 12.82
N ARG A 226 -9.98 5.53 12.31
CA ARG A 226 -8.97 4.52 12.00
C ARG A 226 -7.91 4.37 13.09
N PHE A 227 -7.89 5.22 14.10
CA PHE A 227 -7.03 5.03 15.28
C PHE A 227 -7.89 5.02 16.54
N ALA A 228 -8.77 4.02 16.58
CA ALA A 228 -9.80 3.88 17.60
C ALA A 228 -9.24 3.20 18.86
N ILE A 229 -9.98 3.34 19.96
CA ILE A 229 -9.70 2.61 21.19
C ILE A 229 -10.07 1.15 20.96
N ASP A 230 -9.11 0.25 21.10
CA ASP A 230 -9.32 -1.18 21.07
C ASP A 230 -10.18 -1.62 22.26
N VAL A 231 -11.11 -2.52 22.00
CA VAL A 231 -12.11 -2.93 23.01
C VAL A 231 -11.57 -3.98 23.98
N GLU A 232 -10.49 -4.68 23.62
CA GLU A 232 -9.89 -5.75 24.42
C GLU A 232 -8.87 -5.18 25.40
N ASP A 233 -7.94 -4.33 24.94
CA ASP A 233 -6.87 -3.79 25.77
C ASP A 233 -7.11 -2.34 26.25
N GLY A 234 -7.96 -1.57 25.56
CA GLY A 234 -8.27 -0.17 25.86
C GLY A 234 -7.23 0.83 25.33
N GLY A 235 -6.17 0.37 24.68
CA GLY A 235 -5.19 1.20 23.98
C GLY A 235 -5.74 1.69 22.64
N ARG A 236 -5.03 2.62 21.98
CA ARG A 236 -5.36 2.98 20.59
C ARG A 236 -4.68 2.02 19.64
N GLU A 237 -5.40 1.62 18.59
CA GLU A 237 -4.84 0.76 17.55
C GLU A 237 -5.27 1.22 16.16
N LEU A 238 -4.36 1.09 15.20
CA LEU A 238 -4.68 1.29 13.78
C LEU A 238 -5.70 0.26 13.28
N SER A 239 -6.92 0.70 13.00
CA SER A 239 -7.97 -0.06 12.34
C SER A 239 -7.87 0.06 10.81
N LEU A 240 -8.01 -1.07 10.13
CA LEU A 240 -7.91 -1.17 8.67
C LEU A 240 -9.30 -1.41 8.08
N GLY A 241 -9.69 -0.58 7.11
CA GLY A 241 -10.75 -0.96 6.18
C GLY A 241 -10.25 -2.07 5.26
N THR A 242 -11.07 -3.09 5.02
CA THR A 242 -10.74 -4.14 4.05
C THR A 242 -11.66 -4.02 2.84
N ASP A 243 -11.07 -3.87 1.67
CA ASP A 243 -11.76 -3.95 0.39
C ASP A 243 -11.46 -5.29 -0.27
N LEU A 244 -12.51 -6.01 -0.61
CA LEU A 244 -12.44 -7.28 -1.32
C LEU A 244 -12.80 -7.01 -2.78
N MET A 245 -11.92 -7.34 -3.71
CA MET A 245 -12.07 -7.01 -5.13
C MET A 245 -11.77 -8.20 -6.04
N ASP A 246 -12.63 -8.40 -7.03
CA ASP A 246 -12.29 -9.19 -8.21
C ASP A 246 -12.18 -8.23 -9.40
N ASP A 247 -11.03 -8.22 -10.05
CA ASP A 247 -10.73 -7.43 -11.25
C ASP A 247 -10.57 -8.38 -12.44
N SER A 248 -11.26 -8.10 -13.55
CA SER A 248 -10.98 -8.70 -14.86
C SER A 248 -10.24 -7.66 -15.69
N TYR A 249 -9.02 -7.98 -16.11
CA TYR A 249 -8.22 -7.16 -17.02
C TYR A 249 -8.48 -7.60 -18.46
N TYR A 250 -8.64 -6.62 -19.34
CA TYR A 250 -9.04 -6.83 -20.73
C TYR A 250 -7.93 -6.39 -21.67
N ASP A 251 -7.73 -7.16 -22.73
CA ASP A 251 -6.86 -6.80 -23.85
C ASP A 251 -7.41 -7.41 -25.15
N THR A 252 -6.78 -7.07 -26.27
CA THR A 252 -6.99 -7.75 -27.55
C THR A 252 -6.31 -9.13 -27.54
N PRO A 253 -6.64 -10.02 -28.50
CA PRO A 253 -5.94 -11.29 -28.63
C PRO A 253 -4.42 -11.15 -28.63
N GLY A 254 -3.88 -10.13 -29.30
CA GLY A 254 -2.45 -9.83 -29.40
C GLY A 254 -1.93 -8.76 -28.43
N TYR A 255 -2.55 -8.56 -27.27
CA TYR A 255 -2.08 -7.66 -26.20
C TYR A 255 -1.82 -6.20 -26.66
N THR A 256 -2.66 -5.69 -27.56
CA THR A 256 -2.49 -4.35 -28.15
C THR A 256 -2.60 -3.23 -27.12
N LEU A 257 -3.43 -3.36 -26.08
CA LEU A 257 -3.56 -2.36 -25.02
C LEU A 257 -2.27 -2.30 -24.19
N LEU A 258 -1.78 -3.46 -23.73
CA LEU A 258 -0.51 -3.57 -23.01
C LEU A 258 0.64 -2.95 -23.81
N GLY A 259 0.78 -3.29 -25.09
CA GLY A 259 1.79 -2.73 -25.99
C GLY A 259 1.67 -1.21 -26.22
N ASN A 260 0.53 -0.62 -25.88
CA ASN A 260 0.26 0.81 -25.99
C ASN A 260 0.22 1.55 -24.63
N ALA A 261 0.69 0.89 -23.56
CA ALA A 261 0.65 1.39 -22.18
C ALA A 261 -0.77 1.76 -21.72
N VAL A 262 -1.74 0.91 -22.07
CA VAL A 262 -3.14 1.05 -21.68
C VAL A 262 -3.53 -0.15 -20.81
N GLU A 263 -4.09 0.11 -19.64
CA GLU A 263 -4.72 -0.91 -18.80
C GLU A 263 -6.23 -0.71 -18.86
N LEU A 264 -7.01 -1.75 -19.18
CA LEU A 264 -8.46 -1.71 -19.08
C LEU A 264 -8.94 -2.81 -18.14
N ARG A 265 -9.81 -2.46 -17.19
CA ARG A 265 -10.39 -3.44 -16.28
C ARG A 265 -11.85 -3.20 -15.97
N GLY A 266 -12.56 -4.29 -15.74
CA GLY A 266 -13.83 -4.35 -15.01
C GLY A 266 -13.58 -4.84 -13.59
N ARG A 267 -14.21 -4.21 -12.60
CA ARG A 267 -14.04 -4.51 -11.18
C ARG A 267 -15.37 -4.81 -10.53
N ALA A 268 -15.42 -5.90 -9.75
CA ALA A 268 -16.43 -6.15 -8.74
C ALA A 268 -15.85 -5.91 -7.35
N ARG A 269 -16.39 -4.93 -6.62
CA ARG A 269 -16.04 -4.68 -5.21
C ARG A 269 -17.10 -5.30 -4.30
N TRP A 270 -16.64 -6.18 -3.44
CA TRP A 270 -17.46 -6.92 -2.49
C TRP A 270 -17.51 -6.19 -1.14
N ASP A 271 -18.70 -6.12 -0.54
CA ASP A 271 -18.87 -5.67 0.85
C ASP A 271 -18.61 -6.81 1.84
N ASN A 272 -18.90 -8.04 1.43
CA ASN A 272 -18.72 -9.26 2.20
C ASN A 272 -18.57 -10.44 1.25
N ALA A 273 -18.45 -11.65 1.81
CA ALA A 273 -18.26 -12.90 1.09
C ALA A 273 -19.21 -13.16 -0.08
N THR A 274 -20.42 -12.58 -0.08
CA THR A 274 -21.51 -12.92 -1.03
C THR A 274 -22.15 -11.72 -1.72
N THR A 275 -21.84 -10.49 -1.30
CA THR A 275 -22.51 -9.28 -1.80
C THR A 275 -21.52 -8.37 -2.53
N VAL A 276 -21.74 -8.20 -3.83
CA VAL A 276 -21.06 -7.18 -4.63
C VAL A 276 -21.79 -5.85 -4.47
N ARG A 277 -21.12 -4.88 -3.83
CA ARG A 277 -21.66 -3.54 -3.64
C ARG A 277 -21.54 -2.69 -4.89
N ARG A 278 -20.36 -2.68 -5.49
CA ARG A 278 -20.01 -1.71 -6.53
C ARG A 278 -19.34 -2.38 -7.70
N LEU A 279 -19.73 -1.99 -8.91
CA LEU A 279 -18.94 -2.25 -10.11
C LEU A 279 -18.21 -0.99 -10.56
N LEU A 280 -17.07 -1.20 -11.21
CA LEU A 280 -16.30 -0.14 -11.86
C LEU A 280 -15.75 -0.66 -13.19
N ILE A 281 -15.76 0.19 -14.20
CA ILE A 281 -14.94 0.03 -15.40
C ILE A 281 -13.93 1.16 -15.35
N ALA A 282 -12.64 0.84 -15.49
CA ALA A 282 -11.59 1.85 -15.49
C ALA A 282 -10.54 1.55 -16.52
N ALA A 283 -10.04 2.61 -17.13
CA ALA A 283 -8.87 2.61 -17.99
C ALA A 283 -7.76 3.45 -17.35
N LYS A 284 -6.52 2.98 -17.46
CA LYS A 284 -5.32 3.75 -17.12
C LYS A 284 -4.45 3.90 -18.35
N PHE A 285 -3.85 5.07 -18.50
CA PHE A 285 -3.03 5.43 -19.65
C PHE A 285 -1.65 5.89 -19.18
N GLY A 286 -0.61 5.33 -19.80
CA GLY A 286 0.78 5.68 -19.51
C GLY A 286 1.19 5.35 -18.09
N THR A 287 0.77 4.19 -17.56
CA THR A 287 1.23 3.75 -16.24
C THR A 287 2.75 3.56 -16.28
N GLU A 288 3.46 4.41 -15.53
CA GLU A 288 4.90 4.31 -15.33
C GLU A 288 5.19 4.17 -13.85
N ILE A 289 6.14 3.29 -13.49
CA ILE A 289 6.70 3.16 -12.15
C ILE A 289 8.19 3.38 -12.27
N ASP A 290 8.71 4.42 -11.64
CA ASP A 290 10.15 4.68 -11.66
C ASP A 290 10.91 3.79 -10.66
N ALA A 291 12.25 3.86 -10.69
CA ALA A 291 13.10 3.06 -9.81
C ALA A 291 12.93 3.40 -8.31
N ALA A 292 12.37 4.56 -7.98
CA ALA A 292 12.03 4.96 -6.61
C ALA A 292 10.62 4.51 -6.19
N GLY A 293 9.87 3.87 -7.09
CA GLY A 293 8.50 3.42 -6.85
C GLY A 293 7.46 4.52 -7.04
N ASN A 294 7.83 5.69 -7.59
CA ASN A 294 6.82 6.69 -7.92
C ASN A 294 6.05 6.20 -9.15
N LYS A 295 4.75 6.07 -8.97
CA LYS A 295 3.83 5.64 -10.02
C LYS A 295 2.95 6.81 -10.42
N THR A 296 2.88 7.04 -11.73
CA THR A 296 1.96 8.01 -12.30
C THR A 296 1.14 7.37 -13.41
N ASN A 297 -0.13 7.73 -13.51
CA ASN A 297 -1.00 7.33 -14.62
C ASN A 297 -2.16 8.32 -14.76
N ALA A 298 -2.62 8.53 -15.99
CA ALA A 298 -3.92 9.13 -16.22
C ALA A 298 -4.98 8.04 -16.06
N LYS A 299 -6.06 8.33 -15.34
CA LYS A 299 -7.11 7.35 -15.06
C LYS A 299 -8.49 7.89 -15.39
N VAL A 300 -9.28 7.07 -16.09
CA VAL A 300 -10.68 7.36 -16.37
C VAL A 300 -11.51 6.19 -15.85
N ASP A 301 -12.56 6.46 -15.07
CA ASP A 301 -13.45 5.43 -14.54
C ASP A 301 -14.93 5.81 -14.56
N ILE A 302 -15.79 4.79 -14.60
CA ILE A 302 -17.23 4.87 -14.32
C ILE A 302 -17.59 3.81 -13.27
N ARG A 303 -18.64 4.07 -12.48
CA ARG A 303 -19.05 3.19 -11.38
C ARG A 303 -20.57 3.12 -11.19
N THR A 304 -21.04 2.02 -10.62
CA THR A 304 -22.42 1.86 -10.13
C THR A 304 -22.41 1.18 -8.76
N ASP A 305 -23.23 1.66 -7.82
CA ASP A 305 -23.44 1.04 -6.50
C ASP A 305 -24.55 -0.05 -6.55
N SER A 306 -25.03 -0.40 -7.73
CA SER A 306 -25.97 -1.50 -7.97
C SER A 306 -25.23 -2.78 -8.38
N GLY A 307 -24.22 -3.17 -7.59
CA GLY A 307 -23.25 -4.19 -7.95
C GLY A 307 -23.85 -5.52 -8.40
N MET A 308 -24.74 -6.08 -7.57
CA MET A 308 -25.43 -7.35 -7.84
C MET A 308 -26.29 -7.33 -9.12
N THR A 309 -26.87 -6.18 -9.48
CA THR A 309 -27.77 -6.08 -10.64
C THR A 309 -27.02 -6.24 -11.95
N HIS A 310 -25.79 -5.73 -12.02
CA HIS A 310 -25.03 -5.63 -13.28
C HIS A 310 -23.83 -6.56 -13.35
N LEU A 311 -23.56 -7.34 -12.28
CA LEU A 311 -22.38 -8.21 -12.22
C LEU A 311 -22.35 -9.20 -13.41
N ALA A 312 -23.49 -9.81 -13.73
CA ALA A 312 -23.61 -10.78 -14.82
C ALA A 312 -23.42 -10.15 -16.22
N THR A 313 -23.58 -8.83 -16.35
CA THR A 313 -23.41 -8.13 -17.63
C THR A 313 -22.07 -7.42 -17.75
N LEU A 314 -21.26 -7.35 -16.67
CA LEU A 314 -20.04 -6.54 -16.63
C LEU A 314 -19.08 -6.87 -17.78
N ASP A 315 -18.79 -8.15 -18.01
CA ASP A 315 -17.86 -8.56 -19.07
C ASP A 315 -18.40 -8.21 -20.46
N ASN A 316 -19.69 -8.41 -20.69
CA ASN A 316 -20.33 -8.03 -21.94
C ASN A 316 -20.36 -6.50 -22.14
N ASP A 317 -20.60 -5.74 -21.06
CA ASP A 317 -20.58 -4.28 -21.04
C ASP A 317 -19.19 -3.74 -21.41
N VAL A 318 -18.13 -4.37 -20.93
CA VAL A 318 -16.76 -4.01 -21.34
C VAL A 318 -16.53 -4.30 -22.82
N ARG A 319 -16.84 -5.53 -23.28
CA ARG A 319 -16.53 -5.96 -24.65
C ARG A 319 -17.31 -5.20 -25.73
N ARG A 320 -18.51 -4.71 -25.41
CA ARG A 320 -19.34 -3.88 -26.30
C ARG A 320 -19.09 -2.36 -26.17
N GLY A 321 -18.25 -1.95 -25.21
CA GLY A 321 -17.92 -0.54 -24.95
C GLY A 321 -19.04 0.32 -24.36
N LYS A 322 -20.13 -0.27 -23.87
CA LYS A 322 -21.33 0.44 -23.41
C LYS A 322 -21.85 -0.19 -22.12
N THR A 323 -22.52 0.61 -21.29
CA THR A 323 -23.19 0.13 -20.06
C THR A 323 -24.64 0.58 -20.04
N ASN A 324 -25.50 -0.20 -19.39
CA ASN A 324 -26.89 0.17 -19.10
C ASN A 324 -27.12 0.44 -17.61
N TRP A 325 -26.07 0.85 -16.86
CA TRP A 325 -26.11 0.97 -15.40
C TRP A 325 -27.03 2.10 -14.90
N ASN A 326 -27.32 3.08 -15.75
CA ASN A 326 -28.24 4.19 -15.48
C ASN A 326 -29.62 4.00 -16.15
N GLY A 327 -29.91 2.79 -16.65
CA GLY A 327 -31.14 2.48 -17.38
C GLY A 327 -31.18 2.96 -18.84
N THR A 328 -30.09 3.57 -19.34
CA THR A 328 -29.90 3.86 -20.77
C THR A 328 -28.60 3.26 -21.27
N ASP A 329 -28.63 2.61 -22.44
CA ASP A 329 -27.43 2.06 -23.04
C ASP A 329 -26.49 3.17 -23.55
N SER A 330 -25.42 3.42 -22.80
CA SER A 330 -24.55 4.59 -22.96
C SER A 330 -23.08 4.18 -23.09
N PRO A 331 -22.24 4.94 -23.81
CA PRO A 331 -20.80 4.68 -23.86
C PRO A 331 -20.17 4.55 -22.49
N ALA A 332 -19.39 3.50 -22.29
CA ALA A 332 -18.49 3.37 -21.17
C ALA A 332 -17.28 4.28 -21.43
N ILE A 333 -17.24 5.44 -20.77
CA ILE A 333 -16.24 6.48 -21.05
C ILE A 333 -14.78 6.00 -21.02
N PRO A 334 -14.37 5.15 -20.07
CA PRO A 334 -13.01 4.62 -20.07
C PRO A 334 -12.68 3.85 -21.35
N ILE A 335 -13.63 3.06 -21.86
CA ILE A 335 -13.46 2.23 -23.05
C ILE A 335 -13.47 3.07 -24.32
N LYS A 336 -14.32 4.10 -24.36
CA LYS A 336 -14.28 5.10 -25.42
C LYS A 336 -12.90 5.77 -25.49
N GLY A 337 -12.32 6.15 -24.35
CA GLY A 337 -10.96 6.71 -24.29
C GLY A 337 -9.89 5.73 -24.81
N VAL A 338 -9.98 4.45 -24.46
CA VAL A 338 -9.10 3.40 -25.02
C VAL A 338 -9.22 3.33 -26.54
N TYR A 339 -10.44 3.25 -27.06
CA TYR A 339 -10.71 3.18 -28.49
C TYR A 339 -10.13 4.40 -29.23
N GLU A 340 -10.43 5.62 -28.76
CA GLU A 340 -9.96 6.86 -29.38
C GLU A 340 -8.44 6.95 -29.39
N GLN A 341 -7.76 6.56 -28.30
CA GLN A 341 -6.31 6.55 -28.23
C GLN A 341 -5.69 5.55 -29.23
N LEU A 342 -6.24 4.33 -29.33
CA LEU A 342 -5.72 3.32 -30.26
C LEU A 342 -6.00 3.69 -31.73
N ALA A 343 -7.16 4.28 -32.00
CA ALA A 343 -7.51 4.78 -33.34
C ALA A 343 -6.53 5.88 -33.78
N VAL A 344 -6.23 6.86 -32.93
CA VAL A 344 -5.24 7.92 -33.21
C VAL A 344 -3.85 7.35 -33.47
N LYS A 345 -3.50 6.23 -32.83
CA LYS A 345 -2.23 5.52 -33.04
C LYS A 345 -2.25 4.55 -34.24
N ASN A 346 -3.35 4.45 -34.99
CA ASN A 346 -3.56 3.46 -36.04
C ASN A 346 -3.25 2.02 -35.57
N SER A 347 -3.61 1.71 -34.33
CA SER A 347 -3.38 0.40 -33.70
C SER A 347 -4.61 -0.52 -33.77
N LEU A 348 -5.69 -0.05 -34.40
CA LEU A 348 -6.91 -0.83 -34.64
C LEU A 348 -6.87 -1.45 -36.04
N VAL A 349 -7.54 -2.58 -36.22
CA VAL A 349 -7.54 -3.34 -37.48
C VAL A 349 -8.92 -3.35 -38.12
N ASP A 350 -8.98 -3.36 -39.44
CA ASP A 350 -10.23 -3.59 -40.16
C ASP A 350 -10.54 -5.09 -40.21
N ILE A 351 -11.80 -5.46 -39.95
CA ILE A 351 -12.26 -6.85 -39.99
C ILE A 351 -13.56 -6.91 -40.80
N GLY A 352 -13.47 -7.53 -41.99
CA GLY A 352 -14.59 -7.61 -42.92
C GLY A 352 -15.07 -6.22 -43.35
N ALA A 353 -16.32 -5.89 -43.01
CA ALA A 353 -16.93 -4.59 -43.34
C ALA A 353 -16.85 -3.55 -42.20
N HIS A 354 -16.20 -3.91 -41.08
CA HIS A 354 -16.06 -3.06 -39.91
C HIS A 354 -14.66 -2.44 -39.91
N ALA A 355 -14.61 -1.11 -39.82
CA ALA A 355 -13.36 -0.36 -39.74
C ALA A 355 -12.98 -0.08 -38.29
N ASP A 356 -11.67 -0.01 -38.02
CA ASP A 356 -11.10 0.30 -36.70
C ASP A 356 -11.66 -0.61 -35.59
N VAL A 357 -11.62 -1.93 -35.79
CA VAL A 357 -12.22 -2.88 -34.85
C VAL A 357 -11.33 -3.05 -33.61
N LEU A 358 -11.95 -2.85 -32.45
CA LEU A 358 -11.40 -3.19 -31.13
C LEU A 358 -12.14 -4.42 -30.58
N LEU A 359 -11.40 -5.52 -30.45
CA LEU A 359 -11.86 -6.76 -29.83
C LEU A 359 -11.26 -6.88 -28.45
N LEU A 360 -12.10 -6.89 -27.42
CA LEU A 360 -11.67 -7.08 -26.04
C LEU A 360 -12.06 -8.49 -25.57
N ASP A 361 -11.15 -9.13 -24.84
CA ASP A 361 -11.41 -10.32 -24.04
C ASP A 361 -10.84 -10.15 -22.65
N PRO A 362 -11.45 -10.77 -21.62
CA PRO A 362 -10.76 -10.94 -20.35
C PRO A 362 -9.48 -11.74 -20.61
N LYS A 363 -8.35 -11.18 -20.18
CA LYS A 363 -7.02 -11.78 -20.31
C LYS A 363 -6.44 -12.19 -18.97
N ALA A 364 -6.82 -11.53 -17.88
CA ALA A 364 -6.41 -11.94 -16.54
C ALA A 364 -7.51 -11.64 -15.52
N HIS A 365 -7.64 -12.48 -14.50
CA HIS A 365 -8.49 -12.26 -13.34
C HIS A 365 -7.63 -12.08 -12.10
N LEU A 366 -7.89 -11.03 -11.34
CA LEU A 366 -7.16 -10.67 -10.13
C LEU A 366 -8.11 -10.65 -8.95
N ARG A 367 -7.86 -11.49 -7.94
CA ARG A 367 -8.54 -11.41 -6.66
C ARG A 367 -7.66 -10.69 -5.65
N SER A 368 -8.11 -9.54 -5.17
CA SER A 368 -7.37 -8.71 -4.22
C SER A 368 -8.07 -8.63 -2.87
N THR A 369 -7.31 -8.89 -1.81
CA THR A 369 -7.64 -8.42 -0.46
C THR A 369 -6.81 -7.16 -0.22
N ARG A 370 -7.48 -6.01 -0.21
CA ARG A 370 -6.86 -4.71 0.00
C ARG A 370 -7.16 -4.23 1.42
N SER A 371 -6.12 -3.94 2.17
CA SER A 371 -6.26 -3.35 3.49
C SER A 371 -5.84 -1.90 3.44
N ARG A 372 -6.67 -1.00 3.96
CA ARG A 372 -6.44 0.43 3.83
C ARG A 372 -6.83 1.23 5.05
N TYR A 373 -6.19 2.36 5.19
CA TYR A 373 -6.62 3.45 6.06
C TYR A 373 -6.21 4.76 5.39
N HIS A 374 -6.78 5.86 5.87
CA HIS A 374 -6.42 7.17 5.35
C HIS A 374 -5.68 7.99 6.39
N MET A 375 -4.89 8.91 5.86
CA MET A 375 -4.23 9.95 6.59
C MET A 375 -4.71 11.30 6.06
N ASN A 376 -4.86 12.25 6.97
CA ASN A 376 -5.16 13.63 6.68
C ASN A 376 -3.94 14.48 6.96
N GLU A 377 -3.92 15.68 6.40
CA GLU A 377 -3.03 16.71 6.92
C GLU A 377 -3.47 17.08 8.34
N ALA A 378 -2.52 17.05 9.28
CA ALA A 378 -2.81 17.35 10.67
C ALA A 378 -3.23 18.80 10.83
N ARG A 379 -4.38 19.09 11.47
CA ARG A 379 -4.87 20.47 11.65
C ARG A 379 -3.79 21.40 12.22
N ILE A 380 -3.74 22.65 11.74
CA ILE A 380 -2.67 23.59 12.10
C ILE A 380 -2.65 23.87 13.60
N GLU A 381 -3.82 23.86 14.25
CA GLU A 381 -3.97 24.02 15.70
C GLU A 381 -3.26 22.90 16.47
N ASN A 382 -3.28 21.67 15.95
CA ASN A 382 -2.63 20.54 16.61
C ASN A 382 -1.11 20.60 16.45
N ILE A 383 -0.62 21.01 15.28
CA ILE A 383 0.82 21.24 15.06
C ILE A 383 1.32 22.35 16.00
N ARG A 384 0.53 23.43 16.15
CA ARG A 384 0.82 24.50 17.14
C ARG A 384 0.81 23.98 18.57
N ALA A 385 -0.12 23.11 18.94
CA ALA A 385 -0.17 22.52 20.28
C ALA A 385 1.08 21.68 20.59
N ILE A 386 1.53 20.86 19.63
CA ILE A 386 2.78 20.09 19.72
C ILE A 386 3.98 21.04 19.84
N TYR A 387 4.07 22.07 19.01
CA TYR A 387 5.13 23.08 19.08
C TYR A 387 5.16 23.77 20.46
N ALA A 388 4.01 24.25 20.95
CA ALA A 388 3.91 24.96 22.21
C ALA A 388 4.26 24.08 23.42
N ASN A 389 4.04 22.77 23.33
CA ASN A 389 4.34 21.82 24.39
C ASN A 389 5.83 21.73 24.73
N ALA A 390 6.76 22.10 23.83
CA ALA A 390 8.17 22.19 24.16
C ALA A 390 8.45 23.09 25.37
N THR A 391 7.73 24.21 25.49
CA THR A 391 7.86 25.12 26.64
C THR A 391 7.49 24.41 27.94
N THR A 392 6.42 23.61 27.93
CA THR A 392 6.01 22.81 29.09
C THR A 392 7.08 21.79 29.47
N ARG A 393 7.66 21.10 28.48
CA ARG A 393 8.68 20.06 28.71
C ARG A 393 10.03 20.61 29.14
N ILE A 394 10.47 21.72 28.57
CA ILE A 394 11.68 22.44 29.03
C ILE A 394 11.50 22.90 30.48
N ASN A 395 10.34 23.46 30.84
CA ASN A 395 10.07 23.82 32.24
C ASN A 395 10.04 22.60 33.17
N ALA A 396 9.50 21.46 32.72
CA ALA A 396 9.50 20.23 33.50
C ALA A 396 10.94 19.74 33.79
N ALA A 397 11.82 19.81 32.79
CA ALA A 397 13.24 19.51 32.94
C ALA A 397 13.95 20.47 33.90
N LEU A 398 13.73 21.79 33.77
CA LEU A 398 14.28 22.79 34.69
C LEU A 398 13.81 22.55 36.14
N ASN A 399 12.54 22.20 36.33
CA ASN A 399 12.02 21.85 37.65
C ASN A 399 12.66 20.57 38.22
N ALA A 400 13.04 19.61 37.36
CA ALA A 400 13.78 18.42 37.79
C ALA A 400 15.21 18.78 38.22
N ILE A 401 15.88 19.69 37.49
CA ILE A 401 17.17 20.26 37.88
C ILE A 401 17.08 20.94 39.24
N ASP A 402 16.12 21.83 39.44
CA ASP A 402 15.94 22.55 40.71
C ASP A 402 15.74 21.57 41.89
N ARG A 403 14.95 20.50 41.68
CA ARG A 403 14.75 19.44 42.68
C ARG A 403 16.04 18.69 42.99
N ALA A 404 16.78 18.26 41.97
CA ALA A 404 18.02 17.50 42.13
C ALA A 404 19.13 18.35 42.78
N GLN A 405 19.21 19.64 42.45
CA GLN A 405 20.08 20.61 43.11
C GLN A 405 19.71 20.77 44.58
N ALA A 406 18.42 21.00 44.90
CA ALA A 406 17.95 21.15 46.27
C ALA A 406 18.16 19.89 47.12
N ALA A 407 18.03 18.70 46.52
CA ALA A 407 18.29 17.42 47.17
C ALA A 407 19.79 17.09 47.30
N GLY A 408 20.67 17.83 46.61
CA GLY A 408 22.10 17.54 46.59
C GLY A 408 22.47 16.23 45.90
N THR A 409 21.61 15.71 45.00
CA THR A 409 21.79 14.40 44.37
C THR A 409 22.71 14.42 43.15
N ILE A 410 22.95 15.60 42.55
CA ILE A 410 23.80 15.74 41.37
C ILE A 410 25.28 15.53 41.74
N PRO A 411 25.96 14.50 41.18
CA PRO A 411 27.38 14.25 41.43
C PRO A 411 28.26 15.42 40.98
N ALA A 412 29.38 15.65 41.69
CA ALA A 412 30.30 16.76 41.37
C ALA A 412 30.84 16.70 39.93
N ALA A 413 31.08 15.49 39.40
CA ALA A 413 31.56 15.28 38.04
C ALA A 413 30.53 15.71 36.96
N ASN A 414 29.24 15.70 37.30
CA ASN A 414 28.15 16.01 36.37
C ASN A 414 27.60 17.43 36.53
N ARG A 415 28.00 18.16 37.59
CA ARG A 415 27.49 19.51 37.90
C ARG A 415 27.59 20.45 36.70
N ALA A 416 28.75 20.50 36.04
CA ALA A 416 28.96 21.42 34.92
C ALA A 416 28.03 21.14 33.72
N ALA A 417 27.72 19.88 33.44
CA ALA A 417 26.79 19.51 32.36
C ALA A 417 25.35 19.90 32.70
N VAL A 418 24.91 19.64 33.94
CA VAL A 418 23.57 20.03 34.41
C VAL A 418 23.40 21.55 34.43
N ASP A 419 24.40 22.30 34.91
CA ASP A 419 24.36 23.76 34.92
C ASP A 419 24.30 24.32 33.48
N ALA A 420 25.01 23.68 32.52
CA ALA A 420 24.94 24.05 31.11
C ALA A 420 23.56 23.78 30.49
N LEU A 421 22.95 22.63 30.80
CA LEU A 421 21.57 22.29 30.41
C LEU A 421 20.57 23.30 30.97
N GLU A 422 20.71 23.68 32.25
CA GLU A 422 19.87 24.68 32.91
C GLU A 422 19.95 26.04 32.20
N VAL A 423 21.17 26.52 31.93
CA VAL A 423 21.42 27.76 31.20
C VAL A 423 20.82 27.69 29.80
N MET A 424 20.99 26.58 29.07
CA MET A 424 20.41 26.40 27.75
C MET A 424 18.88 26.51 27.80
N GLY A 425 18.23 25.76 28.69
CA GLY A 425 16.77 25.77 28.84
C GLY A 425 16.21 27.16 29.16
N ARG A 426 16.81 27.87 30.12
CA ARG A 426 16.40 29.24 30.46
C ARG A 426 16.55 30.20 29.27
N ARG A 427 17.64 30.09 28.51
CA ARG A 427 17.90 30.94 27.34
C ARG A 427 17.04 30.59 26.12
N ILE A 428 16.51 29.36 26.04
CA ILE A 428 15.48 29.01 25.06
C ILE A 428 14.15 29.69 25.44
N LEU A 429 13.74 29.58 26.71
CA LEU A 429 12.49 30.14 27.21
C LEU A 429 12.42 31.67 27.11
N ASP A 430 13.54 32.37 27.37
CA ASP A 430 13.63 33.83 27.20
C ASP A 430 13.95 34.28 25.76
N LYS A 431 14.06 33.32 24.83
CA LYS A 431 14.37 33.50 23.40
C LYS A 431 15.77 34.05 23.09
N THR A 432 16.64 34.27 24.08
CA THR A 432 17.98 34.85 23.84
C THR A 432 18.89 33.90 23.06
N LEU A 433 18.85 32.58 23.36
CA LEU A 433 19.62 31.59 22.60
C LEU A 433 19.10 31.47 21.16
N LEU A 434 17.78 31.46 20.99
CA LEU A 434 17.17 31.38 19.65
C LEU A 434 17.57 32.58 18.78
N ALA A 435 17.45 33.80 19.31
CA ALA A 435 17.83 35.01 18.59
C ALA A 435 19.33 35.05 18.23
N GLU A 436 20.20 34.61 19.13
CA GLU A 436 21.64 34.47 18.86
C GLU A 436 21.89 33.51 17.69
N ARG A 437 21.33 32.29 17.77
CA ARG A 437 21.55 31.25 16.76
C ARG A 437 20.95 31.63 15.40
N ILE A 438 19.80 32.31 15.37
CA ILE A 438 19.17 32.79 14.13
C ILE A 438 20.06 33.81 13.42
N ASN A 439 20.62 34.79 14.16
CA ASN A 439 21.52 35.77 13.55
C ASN A 439 22.87 35.17 13.14
N ALA A 440 23.31 34.11 13.83
CA ALA A 440 24.50 33.36 13.42
C ALA A 440 24.26 32.61 12.10
N ALA A 441 23.08 32.00 11.94
CA ALA A 441 22.69 31.28 10.72
C ALA A 441 22.42 32.21 9.52
N ALA A 442 21.85 33.39 9.77
CA ALA A 442 21.58 34.39 8.73
C ALA A 442 21.93 35.81 9.23
N PRO A 443 23.21 36.23 9.10
CA PRO A 443 23.63 37.57 9.45
C PRO A 443 22.83 38.61 8.68
N GLY A 444 22.20 39.55 9.39
CA GLY A 444 21.40 40.63 8.80
C GLY A 444 19.89 40.53 9.00
N LEU A 445 19.37 39.42 9.57
CA LEU A 445 17.95 39.35 9.93
C LEU A 445 17.55 40.29 11.08
N GLY A 446 18.52 40.72 11.91
CA GLY A 446 18.30 41.68 13.00
C GLY A 446 17.31 41.17 14.06
N VAL A 447 17.30 39.85 14.29
CA VAL A 447 16.39 39.22 15.23
C VAL A 447 16.90 39.45 16.65
N THR A 448 16.02 39.82 17.56
CA THR A 448 16.29 39.98 18.99
C THR A 448 15.27 39.15 19.76
N ALA A 449 15.55 38.82 21.02
CA ALA A 449 14.57 38.14 21.86
C ALA A 449 13.21 38.89 21.91
N ALA A 450 13.24 40.23 21.87
CA ALA A 450 12.05 41.08 21.91
C ALA A 450 11.22 41.09 20.62
N ASN A 451 11.85 40.94 19.44
CA ASN A 451 11.15 40.97 18.15
C ASN A 451 10.99 39.60 17.48
N LEU A 452 11.51 38.52 18.09
CA LEU A 452 11.37 37.17 17.58
C LEU A 452 9.91 36.70 17.71
N VAL A 453 9.26 36.55 16.56
CA VAL A 453 7.97 35.89 16.41
C VAL A 453 8.21 34.40 16.12
N LEU A 454 7.73 33.56 17.04
CA LEU A 454 7.88 32.11 16.97
C LEU A 454 6.92 31.51 15.92
N PRO A 455 7.25 30.33 15.35
CA PRO A 455 6.50 29.68 14.27
C PRO A 455 4.99 29.57 14.49
N ASP A 456 4.53 29.30 15.71
CA ASP A 456 3.11 29.20 16.05
C ASP A 456 2.34 30.52 15.93
N ALA A 457 3.04 31.65 16.04
CA ALA A 457 2.50 33.00 15.97
C ALA A 457 2.92 33.77 14.70
N GLN A 458 3.67 33.15 13.78
CA GLN A 458 4.10 33.82 12.55
C GLN A 458 2.93 34.06 11.59
N PRO A 459 2.80 35.29 11.03
CA PRO A 459 1.79 35.57 10.02
C PRO A 459 2.15 34.87 8.70
N GLN A 460 1.13 34.63 7.86
CA GLN A 460 1.32 34.10 6.51
C GLN A 460 2.18 35.08 5.68
N PRO A 461 3.36 34.67 5.17
CA PRO A 461 4.20 35.52 4.35
C PRO A 461 3.56 35.80 2.99
N THR A 462 3.75 37.02 2.49
CA THR A 462 3.29 37.45 1.15
C THR A 462 4.44 37.57 0.14
N THR A 463 5.68 37.36 0.58
CA THR A 463 6.87 37.44 -0.27
C THR A 463 7.83 36.28 0.00
N PRO A 464 8.64 35.88 -1.02
CA PRO A 464 9.63 34.83 -0.84
C PRO A 464 10.68 35.14 0.24
N ALA A 465 11.10 36.40 0.37
CA ALA A 465 12.07 36.82 1.38
C ALA A 465 11.51 36.70 2.82
N ALA A 466 10.22 37.02 3.01
CA ALA A 466 9.57 36.82 4.30
C ALA A 466 9.42 35.33 4.63
N LEU A 467 9.08 34.49 3.64
CA LEU A 467 9.03 33.04 3.82
C LEU A 467 10.41 32.45 4.16
N ASP A 468 11.49 32.92 3.52
CA ASP A 468 12.85 32.46 3.81
C ASP A 468 13.33 32.87 5.21
N LYS A 469 12.98 34.08 5.67
CA LYS A 469 13.20 34.47 7.07
C LYS A 469 12.51 33.49 8.03
N ASN A 470 11.25 33.13 7.76
CA ASN A 470 10.51 32.18 8.58
C ASN A 470 11.15 30.78 8.54
N ARG A 471 11.71 30.36 7.38
CA ARG A 471 12.46 29.10 7.22
C ARG A 471 13.66 29.04 8.16
N VAL A 472 14.52 30.07 8.15
CA VAL A 472 15.72 30.13 9.01
C VAL A 472 15.33 30.05 10.49
N ILE A 473 14.25 30.72 10.89
CA ILE A 473 13.74 30.65 12.27
C ILE A 473 13.30 29.22 12.61
N ALA A 474 12.51 28.57 11.75
CA ALA A 474 12.01 27.22 11.97
C ALA A 474 13.13 26.18 12.04
N GLU A 475 14.09 26.22 11.11
CA GLU A 475 15.26 25.33 11.09
C GLU A 475 16.16 25.54 12.32
N THR A 476 16.38 26.79 12.73
CA THR A 476 17.19 27.08 13.93
C THR A 476 16.52 26.55 15.20
N ILE A 477 15.20 26.72 15.32
CA ILE A 477 14.45 26.19 16.46
C ILE A 477 14.51 24.66 16.48
N ASN A 478 14.35 24.01 15.33
CA ASN A 478 14.51 22.57 15.22
C ASN A 478 15.87 22.12 15.78
N THR A 479 16.97 22.73 15.33
CA THR A 479 18.33 22.41 15.80
C THR A 479 18.48 22.63 17.31
N VAL A 480 18.07 23.80 17.83
CA VAL A 480 18.22 24.13 19.25
C VAL A 480 17.39 23.20 20.15
N PHE A 481 16.20 22.78 19.70
CA PHE A 481 15.37 21.84 20.46
C PHE A 481 16.00 20.45 20.51
N HIS A 482 16.60 19.97 19.42
CA HIS A 482 17.36 18.72 19.42
C HIS A 482 18.63 18.80 20.29
N GLU A 483 19.36 19.92 20.26
CA GLU A 483 20.51 20.14 21.15
C GLU A 483 20.09 20.06 22.63
N PHE A 484 18.95 20.65 23.00
CA PHE A 484 18.43 20.59 24.37
C PHE A 484 17.95 19.18 24.74
N ALA A 485 17.23 18.50 23.85
CA ALA A 485 16.76 17.13 24.08
C ALA A 485 17.93 16.16 24.30
N ALA A 486 18.97 16.22 23.46
CA ALA A 486 20.17 15.41 23.63
C ALA A 486 20.90 15.71 24.96
N ALA A 487 21.03 16.99 25.32
CA ALA A 487 21.64 17.36 26.61
C ALA A 487 20.79 16.93 27.82
N LEU A 488 19.46 16.79 27.65
CA LEU A 488 18.55 16.29 28.66
C LEU A 488 18.66 14.76 28.80
N ASP A 489 18.72 14.01 27.69
CA ASP A 489 18.95 12.54 27.69
C ASP A 489 20.27 12.18 28.41
N ASP A 490 21.33 12.96 28.18
CA ASP A 490 22.61 12.79 28.91
C ASP A 490 22.48 13.04 30.43
N ALA A 491 21.49 13.83 30.86
CA ALA A 491 21.31 14.26 32.24
C ALA A 491 20.18 13.53 32.98
N ASP A 492 19.23 12.90 32.30
CA ASP A 492 17.94 12.45 32.86
C ASP A 492 18.11 11.50 34.06
N ARG A 493 19.01 10.52 33.97
CA ARG A 493 19.35 9.56 35.03
C ARG A 493 19.95 10.25 36.25
N ILE A 494 20.77 11.28 36.03
CA ILE A 494 21.40 12.07 37.10
C ILE A 494 20.36 12.92 37.81
N LEU A 495 19.45 13.54 37.05
CA LEU A 495 18.40 14.41 37.60
C LEU A 495 17.37 13.62 38.43
N THR A 496 17.14 12.35 38.06
CA THR A 496 16.09 11.52 38.65
C THR A 496 16.62 10.50 39.66
N ASN A 497 17.94 10.43 39.85
CA ASN A 497 18.62 9.44 40.68
C ASN A 497 18.29 7.99 40.24
N ALA A 498 18.09 7.79 38.93
CA ALA A 498 17.81 6.50 38.28
C ALA A 498 19.11 5.88 37.73
N VAL A 499 20.18 5.88 38.55
CA VAL A 499 21.51 5.41 38.16
C VAL A 499 21.66 3.91 38.48
N ASP A 500 22.27 3.16 37.56
CA ASP A 500 22.88 1.82 37.75
C ASP A 500 21.97 0.59 37.95
N GLU A 501 20.65 0.67 37.71
CA GLU A 501 19.76 -0.51 37.70
C GLU A 501 18.87 -0.54 36.43
N ASP A 502 18.54 -1.73 35.91
CA ASP A 502 17.54 -1.86 34.84
C ASP A 502 16.14 -1.95 35.49
N PHE A 503 15.49 -0.79 35.62
CA PHE A 503 14.16 -0.65 36.25
C PHE A 503 13.10 -0.17 35.25
N ASP A 504 13.44 -0.12 33.96
CA ASP A 504 12.51 0.30 32.90
C ASP A 504 11.33 -0.69 32.81
N ASP A 505 11.60 -1.98 33.02
CA ASP A 505 10.56 -3.03 33.13
C ASP A 505 9.59 -2.77 34.28
N TYR A 506 10.07 -2.34 35.45
CA TYR A 506 9.20 -2.04 36.59
C TYR A 506 8.31 -0.81 36.32
N ALA A 507 8.75 0.14 35.50
CA ALA A 507 7.92 1.27 35.09
C ALA A 507 6.76 0.80 34.20
N GLU A 508 7.01 -0.09 33.24
CA GLU A 508 5.97 -0.71 32.40
C GLU A 508 5.05 -1.64 33.22
N MET A 509 5.60 -2.45 34.14
CA MET A 509 4.81 -3.28 35.06
C MET A 509 3.91 -2.41 35.95
N PHE A 510 4.42 -1.28 36.45
CA PHE A 510 3.63 -0.31 37.21
C PHE A 510 2.52 0.30 36.34
N ARG A 511 2.83 0.70 35.10
CA ARG A 511 1.84 1.16 34.12
C ARG A 511 0.75 0.10 33.91
N ALA A 512 1.12 -1.16 33.66
CA ALA A 512 0.19 -2.27 33.50
C ALA A 512 -0.71 -2.47 34.74
N TRP A 513 -0.15 -2.39 35.95
CA TRP A 513 -0.93 -2.43 37.19
C TRP A 513 -1.95 -1.29 37.27
N ARG A 514 -1.53 -0.07 36.95
CA ARG A 514 -2.42 1.10 36.96
C ARG A 514 -3.51 1.00 35.90
N VAL A 515 -3.21 0.50 34.71
CA VAL A 515 -4.22 0.21 33.67
C VAL A 515 -5.20 -0.88 34.11
N GLY A 516 -4.71 -1.90 34.82
CA GLY A 516 -5.55 -2.95 35.41
C GLY A 516 -6.56 -2.41 36.44
N LEU A 517 -6.23 -1.30 37.10
CA LEU A 517 -7.12 -0.61 38.06
C LEU A 517 -8.01 0.46 37.41
N ASP A 518 -7.51 1.15 36.39
CA ASP A 518 -8.21 2.20 35.65
C ASP A 518 -7.93 2.06 34.15
N ARG A 519 -8.88 1.47 33.43
CA ARG A 519 -8.76 1.23 31.98
C ARG A 519 -8.70 2.52 31.16
N THR A 520 -9.08 3.67 31.71
CA THR A 520 -8.93 4.95 30.98
C THR A 520 -7.47 5.36 30.81
N LEU A 521 -6.55 4.74 31.56
CA LEU A 521 -5.11 4.93 31.40
C LEU A 521 -4.50 4.13 30.25
N ALA A 522 -5.22 3.17 29.67
CA ALA A 522 -4.69 2.31 28.59
C ALA A 522 -4.32 3.12 27.33
N VAL A 523 -5.08 4.17 27.01
CA VAL A 523 -4.79 5.07 25.89
C VAL A 523 -3.59 6.00 26.15
N LYS A 524 -3.08 6.06 27.39
CA LYS A 524 -2.03 6.99 27.77
C LYS A 524 -0.66 6.43 27.40
N THR A 525 0.04 7.16 26.54
CA THR A 525 1.38 6.87 26.05
C THR A 525 2.46 7.66 26.81
N THR A 526 2.08 8.69 27.57
CA THR A 526 3.02 9.46 28.42
C THR A 526 3.03 8.99 29.86
N TYR A 527 4.15 9.21 30.54
CA TYR A 527 4.34 8.81 31.94
C TYR A 527 3.81 9.83 32.97
N ASP A 528 3.34 11.02 32.55
CA ASP A 528 2.85 12.06 33.46
C ASP A 528 1.73 11.55 34.39
N SER A 529 0.74 10.86 33.81
CA SER A 529 -0.41 10.32 34.56
C SER A 529 0.02 9.23 35.55
N PHE A 530 0.96 8.39 35.15
CA PHE A 530 1.48 7.30 35.97
C PHE A 530 2.36 7.82 37.11
N LEU A 531 3.22 8.81 36.85
CA LEU A 531 4.02 9.50 37.87
C LEU A 531 3.14 10.24 38.89
N ASN A 532 2.09 10.93 38.43
CA ASN A 532 1.12 11.57 39.33
C ASN A 532 0.38 10.55 40.18
N SER A 533 0.00 9.40 39.59
CA SER A 533 -0.58 8.30 40.34
C SER A 533 0.39 7.73 41.37
N TYR A 534 1.66 7.50 41.03
CA TYR A 534 2.68 7.04 41.96
C TYR A 534 2.85 8.00 43.14
N ARG A 535 2.91 9.32 42.88
CA ARG A 535 3.08 10.34 43.92
C ARG A 535 1.91 10.34 44.91
N SER A 536 0.67 10.14 44.46
CA SER A 536 -0.50 10.06 45.35
C SER A 536 -0.52 8.78 46.20
N LEU A 537 -0.03 7.67 45.65
CA LEU A 537 0.13 6.39 46.34
C LEU A 537 1.31 6.37 47.32
N SER A 538 2.33 7.21 47.08
CA SER A 538 3.56 7.25 47.87
C SER A 538 3.50 8.14 49.11
N THR A 539 2.32 8.68 49.45
CA THR A 539 2.12 9.39 50.72
C THR A 539 2.29 8.44 51.90
N ALA A 540 2.73 8.95 53.06
CA ALA A 540 2.99 8.13 54.25
C ALA A 540 1.78 7.27 54.67
N ALA A 541 0.56 7.75 54.43
CA ALA A 541 -0.67 7.02 54.73
C ALA A 541 -0.96 5.85 53.77
N ASN A 542 -0.56 5.97 52.50
CA ASN A 542 -0.96 5.02 51.44
C ASN A 542 0.16 4.07 51.03
N ARG A 543 1.41 4.40 51.37
CA ARG A 543 2.61 3.77 50.81
C ARG A 543 2.68 2.25 51.02
N ALA A 544 2.56 1.79 52.26
CA ALA A 544 2.64 0.35 52.57
C ALA A 544 1.56 -0.48 51.86
N GLY A 545 0.33 0.04 51.80
CA GLY A 545 -0.78 -0.62 51.09
C GLY A 545 -0.58 -0.64 49.57
N SER A 546 0.01 0.43 49.02
CA SER A 546 0.29 0.54 47.58
C SER A 546 1.38 -0.43 47.12
N ILE A 547 2.46 -0.55 47.90
CA ILE A 547 3.53 -1.54 47.66
C ILE A 547 2.94 -2.95 47.70
N ALA A 548 2.15 -3.27 48.73
CA ALA A 548 1.51 -4.59 48.84
C ALA A 548 0.56 -4.88 47.66
N GLY A 549 -0.20 -3.88 47.21
CA GLY A 549 -1.09 -4.00 46.05
C GLY A 549 -0.35 -4.26 44.74
N PHE A 550 0.73 -3.52 44.48
CA PHE A 550 1.58 -3.73 43.31
C PHE A 550 2.24 -5.11 43.33
N ASN A 551 2.83 -5.50 44.45
CA ASN A 551 3.46 -6.82 44.59
C ASN A 551 2.48 -7.98 44.41
N THR A 552 1.26 -7.83 44.91
CA THR A 552 0.19 -8.82 44.71
C THR A 552 -0.17 -8.95 43.23
N TYR A 553 -0.28 -7.82 42.52
CA TYR A 553 -0.57 -7.82 41.09
C TYR A 553 0.55 -8.46 40.28
N GLY A 554 1.81 -8.06 40.50
CA GLY A 554 2.96 -8.61 39.75
C GLY A 554 3.14 -10.11 39.97
N ALA A 555 2.99 -10.59 41.22
CA ALA A 555 3.03 -12.02 41.51
C ALA A 555 1.90 -12.80 40.80
N ALA A 556 0.71 -12.20 40.68
CA ALA A 556 -0.40 -12.81 39.94
C ALA A 556 -0.15 -12.86 38.43
N GLN A 557 0.43 -11.82 37.83
CA GLN A 557 0.80 -11.80 36.41
C GLN A 557 1.89 -12.82 36.09
N ARG A 558 2.93 -12.88 36.92
CA ARG A 558 4.00 -13.89 36.80
C ARG A 558 3.44 -15.32 36.91
N ALA A 559 2.53 -15.57 37.86
CA ALA A 559 1.86 -16.87 38.00
C ALA A 559 0.95 -17.23 36.82
N ALA A 560 0.49 -16.23 36.05
CA ALA A 560 -0.28 -16.42 34.82
C ALA A 560 0.61 -16.62 33.58
N ASN A 561 1.95 -16.70 33.74
CA ASN A 561 2.93 -16.75 32.65
C ASN A 561 2.78 -15.57 31.68
N ASN A 562 2.58 -14.37 32.21
CA ASN A 562 2.70 -13.16 31.41
C ASN A 562 4.20 -12.87 31.20
N ASP A 563 4.64 -12.90 29.95
CA ASP A 563 6.04 -12.69 29.56
C ASP A 563 6.58 -11.34 30.08
N ASP A 564 5.74 -10.29 30.10
CA ASP A 564 6.12 -8.96 30.62
C ASP A 564 6.41 -8.95 32.15
N PHE A 565 6.12 -10.05 32.86
CA PHE A 565 6.28 -10.21 34.31
C PHE A 565 7.19 -11.39 34.70
N GLU A 566 7.93 -11.99 33.76
CA GLU A 566 8.74 -13.19 34.02
C GLU A 566 9.80 -12.97 35.12
N ASP A 567 10.40 -11.78 35.10
CA ASP A 567 11.46 -11.33 36.02
C ASP A 567 10.92 -10.47 37.18
N PHE A 568 9.59 -10.47 37.41
CA PHE A 568 8.99 -9.69 38.47
C PHE A 568 9.44 -10.17 39.87
N GLU A 569 10.00 -9.25 40.65
CA GLU A 569 10.33 -9.44 42.07
C GLU A 569 9.57 -8.42 42.95
N PRO A 570 9.09 -8.82 44.13
CA PRO A 570 8.38 -7.91 45.03
C PRO A 570 9.24 -6.70 45.46
N LEU A 571 8.68 -5.49 45.34
CA LEU A 571 9.35 -4.26 45.77
C LEU A 571 9.26 -4.08 47.29
N ASP A 572 10.36 -3.65 47.89
CA ASP A 572 10.38 -3.08 49.25
C ASP A 572 10.23 -1.54 49.20
N ASP A 573 10.35 -0.89 50.36
CA ASP A 573 10.22 0.57 50.45
C ASP A 573 11.32 1.32 49.67
N ALA A 574 12.55 0.79 49.67
CA ALA A 574 13.66 1.40 48.96
C ALA A 574 13.47 1.26 47.44
N ALA A 575 13.10 0.08 46.96
CA ALA A 575 12.84 -0.21 45.56
C ALA A 575 11.61 0.55 45.05
N TRP A 576 10.58 0.74 45.88
CA TRP A 576 9.45 1.63 45.57
C TRP A 576 9.89 3.08 45.39
N THR A 577 10.80 3.58 46.24
CA THR A 577 11.39 4.91 46.05
C THR A 577 12.14 5.03 44.72
N ARG A 578 12.91 3.99 44.36
CA ARG A 578 13.63 3.94 43.07
C ARG A 578 12.66 3.96 41.88
N LEU A 579 11.58 3.17 41.93
CA LEU A 579 10.52 3.20 40.92
C LEU A 579 10.00 4.64 40.68
N GLY A 580 9.85 5.44 41.72
CA GLY A 580 9.49 6.85 41.59
C GLY A 580 10.48 7.69 40.76
N GLY A 581 11.78 7.46 40.96
CA GLY A 581 12.84 8.07 40.15
C GLY A 581 12.76 7.63 38.68
N TYR A 582 12.55 6.34 38.41
CA TYR A 582 12.41 5.81 37.05
C TYR A 582 11.14 6.32 36.34
N LEU A 583 10.01 6.45 37.02
CA LEU A 583 8.81 7.05 36.42
C LEU A 583 9.05 8.54 36.04
N GLU A 584 9.88 9.24 36.83
CA GLU A 584 10.31 10.61 36.51
C GLU A 584 11.28 10.63 35.32
N LYS A 585 12.23 9.69 35.25
CA LYS A 585 13.12 9.47 34.09
C LYS A 585 12.29 9.25 32.83
N MET A 586 11.37 8.29 32.83
CA MET A 586 10.49 8.01 31.68
C MET A 586 9.66 9.22 31.25
N THR A 587 9.26 10.08 32.19
CA THR A 587 8.59 11.35 31.89
C THR A 587 9.53 12.34 31.18
N LEU A 588 10.80 12.41 31.59
CA LEU A 588 11.82 13.23 30.92
C LEU A 588 12.17 12.67 29.54
N THR A 589 12.39 11.36 29.40
CA THR A 589 12.68 10.68 28.12
C THR A 589 11.58 10.90 27.09
N ILE A 590 10.30 10.84 27.49
CA ILE A 590 9.19 11.21 26.60
C ILE A 590 9.17 12.73 26.35
N GLY A 591 9.50 13.53 27.35
CA GLY A 591 9.65 14.98 27.22
C GLY A 591 10.68 15.39 26.17
N GLU A 592 11.82 14.70 26.09
CA GLU A 592 12.86 14.90 25.07
C GLU A 592 12.30 14.72 23.66
N ARG A 593 11.66 13.59 23.39
CA ARG A 593 11.03 13.29 22.09
C ARG A 593 9.93 14.28 21.73
N GLN A 594 9.19 14.77 22.73
CA GLN A 594 8.21 15.83 22.56
C GLN A 594 8.85 17.18 22.21
N ILE A 595 10.04 17.48 22.74
CA ILE A 595 10.83 18.67 22.39
C ILE A 595 11.40 18.53 20.97
N GLU A 596 11.96 17.39 20.61
CA GLU A 596 12.44 17.10 19.24
C GLU A 596 11.30 17.23 18.21
N THR A 597 10.16 16.59 18.48
CA THR A 597 8.97 16.69 17.63
C THR A 597 8.42 18.11 17.56
N ALA A 598 8.54 18.92 18.61
CA ALA A 598 8.19 20.33 18.55
C ALA A 598 9.16 21.12 17.63
N GLY A 599 10.43 20.72 17.57
CA GLY A 599 11.39 21.21 16.59
C GLY A 599 10.95 20.89 15.16
N ILE A 600 10.53 19.65 14.91
CA ILE A 600 9.95 19.25 13.62
C ILE A 600 8.68 20.06 13.33
N ALA A 601 7.80 20.24 14.32
CA ALA A 601 6.57 21.01 14.18
C ALA A 601 6.84 22.46 13.76
N ALA A 602 7.95 23.07 14.19
CA ALA A 602 8.36 24.40 13.71
C ALA A 602 8.56 24.40 12.17
N ARG A 603 9.21 23.37 11.62
CA ARG A 603 9.42 23.21 10.18
C ARG A 603 8.12 22.90 9.45
N GLN A 604 7.23 22.10 10.04
CA GLN A 604 5.92 21.80 9.48
C GLN A 604 5.00 23.05 9.42
N LEU A 605 5.05 23.92 10.44
CA LEU A 605 4.33 25.21 10.43
C LEU A 605 4.86 26.13 9.32
N TRP A 606 6.18 26.20 9.14
CA TRP A 606 6.77 26.91 8.01
C TRP A 606 6.40 26.30 6.66
N PHE A 607 6.36 24.97 6.55
CA PHE A 607 5.99 24.29 5.31
C PHE A 607 4.55 24.63 4.88
N ASP A 608 3.61 24.72 5.82
CA ASP A 608 2.24 25.15 5.49
C ASP A 608 2.20 26.59 4.95
N GLN A 609 3.06 27.49 5.47
CA GLN A 609 3.22 28.83 4.91
C GLN A 609 3.78 28.78 3.48
N ALA A 610 4.77 27.92 3.23
CA ALA A 610 5.37 27.74 1.91
C ALA A 610 4.36 27.20 0.90
N ARG A 611 3.56 26.19 1.30
CA ARG A 611 2.46 25.63 0.51
C ARG A 611 1.48 26.72 0.09
N GLN A 612 0.98 27.51 1.04
CA GLN A 612 0.04 28.60 0.77
C GLN A 612 0.64 29.70 -0.13
N LEU A 613 1.93 30.02 -0.01
CA LEU A 613 2.58 31.03 -0.86
C LEU A 613 2.77 30.53 -2.29
N TRP A 614 3.23 29.29 -2.46
CA TRP A 614 3.65 28.77 -3.77
C TRP A 614 2.52 28.09 -4.55
N VAL A 615 1.56 27.52 -3.84
CA VAL A 615 0.39 26.81 -4.39
C VAL A 615 -0.89 27.38 -3.74
N PRO A 616 -1.28 28.63 -4.06
CA PRO A 616 -2.29 29.38 -3.30
C PRO A 616 -3.71 28.78 -3.35
N ASN A 617 -4.02 28.00 -4.39
CA ASN A 617 -5.32 27.32 -4.50
C ASN A 617 -5.38 26.04 -3.64
N SER A 618 -4.23 25.49 -3.26
CA SER A 618 -4.20 24.28 -2.44
C SER A 618 -4.84 24.54 -1.07
N SER A 619 -5.62 23.58 -0.61
CA SER A 619 -6.21 23.59 0.72
C SER A 619 -5.65 22.44 1.56
N ARG A 620 -5.73 22.56 2.88
CA ARG A 620 -5.40 21.42 3.74
C ARG A 620 -6.52 20.40 3.68
N ALA A 621 -6.22 19.18 3.28
CA ALA A 621 -7.22 18.13 3.18
C ALA A 621 -7.48 17.50 4.56
N TRP A 622 -8.72 17.63 5.03
CA TRP A 622 -9.16 17.14 6.36
C TRP A 622 -9.95 15.83 6.31
N SER A 623 -10.04 15.22 5.13
CA SER A 623 -10.60 13.89 4.92
C SER A 623 -9.97 13.26 3.70
N ASN A 624 -9.53 12.00 3.83
CA ASN A 624 -8.90 11.21 2.78
C ASN A 624 -7.78 11.95 2.02
N PHE A 625 -6.78 12.56 2.68
CA PHE A 625 -5.68 13.19 1.92
C PHE A 625 -4.76 12.16 1.26
N MET A 626 -4.21 11.26 2.07
CA MET A 626 -3.41 10.13 1.61
C MET A 626 -4.11 8.82 1.93
N ILE A 627 -4.11 7.89 0.99
CA ILE A 627 -4.66 6.55 1.15
C ILE A 627 -3.51 5.56 1.14
N ASP A 628 -3.33 4.88 2.26
CA ASP A 628 -2.38 3.81 2.37
C ASP A 628 -3.08 2.47 2.13
N THR A 629 -2.63 1.70 1.14
CA THR A 629 -3.20 0.39 0.81
C THR A 629 -2.13 -0.69 0.79
N THR A 630 -2.37 -1.80 1.50
CA THR A 630 -1.56 -3.02 1.41
C THR A 630 -2.41 -4.11 0.76
N ASP A 631 -2.00 -4.55 -0.42
CA ASP A 631 -2.76 -5.47 -1.26
C ASP A 631 -2.05 -6.81 -1.35
N MET A 632 -2.76 -7.88 -1.00
CA MET A 632 -2.45 -9.22 -1.48
C MET A 632 -3.34 -9.50 -2.69
N THR A 633 -2.72 -9.77 -3.83
CA THR A 633 -3.43 -10.01 -5.10
C THR A 633 -3.03 -11.34 -5.69
N ASP A 634 -3.99 -12.26 -5.79
CA ASP A 634 -3.89 -13.53 -6.53
C ASP A 634 -4.29 -13.30 -7.99
N MET A 635 -3.55 -13.91 -8.92
CA MET A 635 -3.72 -13.77 -10.38
C MET A 635 -4.05 -15.12 -11.01
N LEU A 636 -5.03 -15.14 -11.92
CA LEU A 636 -5.56 -16.32 -12.60
C LEU A 636 -5.73 -16.02 -14.09
N SER A 637 -5.49 -17.01 -14.95
CA SER A 637 -5.86 -16.93 -16.36
C SER A 637 -7.39 -17.01 -16.53
N PRO A 638 -7.94 -16.65 -17.71
CA PRO A 638 -9.36 -16.83 -18.00
C PRO A 638 -9.81 -18.29 -17.87
N GLU A 639 -8.98 -19.23 -18.28
CA GLU A 639 -9.24 -20.67 -18.22
C GLU A 639 -9.26 -21.15 -16.77
N GLU A 640 -8.27 -20.74 -15.97
CA GLU A 640 -8.18 -21.07 -14.54
C GLU A 640 -9.38 -20.54 -13.78
N TRP A 641 -9.71 -19.26 -13.98
CA TRP A 641 -10.89 -18.63 -13.38
C TRP A 641 -12.17 -19.37 -13.78
N ASN A 642 -12.32 -19.72 -15.06
CA ASN A 642 -13.50 -20.39 -15.56
C ASN A 642 -13.62 -21.85 -15.10
N SER A 643 -12.51 -22.49 -14.77
CA SER A 643 -12.50 -23.85 -14.21
C SER A 643 -12.99 -23.91 -12.76
N ILE A 644 -13.02 -22.79 -12.04
CA ILE A 644 -13.58 -22.71 -10.68
C ILE A 644 -15.10 -22.67 -10.80
N PRO A 645 -15.88 -23.50 -10.06
CA PRO A 645 -17.33 -23.41 -10.05
C PRO A 645 -17.80 -22.00 -9.68
N ALA A 646 -18.82 -21.46 -10.39
CA ALA A 646 -19.28 -20.08 -10.15
C ALA A 646 -19.70 -19.82 -8.69
N THR A 647 -20.21 -20.83 -7.99
CA THR A 647 -20.56 -20.79 -6.55
C THR A 647 -19.34 -20.66 -5.64
N GLU A 648 -18.16 -21.05 -6.11
CA GLU A 648 -16.88 -20.98 -5.38
C GLU A 648 -16.07 -19.72 -5.74
N ARG A 649 -16.46 -18.98 -6.78
CA ARG A 649 -15.86 -17.69 -7.16
C ARG A 649 -16.31 -16.54 -6.24
N SER A 650 -16.49 -16.80 -4.96
CA SER A 650 -16.86 -15.80 -3.94
C SER A 650 -15.74 -15.63 -2.92
N PHE A 651 -15.83 -14.61 -2.06
CA PHE A 651 -14.89 -14.43 -0.95
C PHE A 651 -15.23 -15.30 0.28
N ALA A 652 -16.25 -16.17 0.18
CA ALA A 652 -16.57 -17.12 1.25
C ALA A 652 -15.50 -18.21 1.41
N GLN A 653 -14.69 -18.44 0.38
CA GLN A 653 -13.62 -19.42 0.36
C GLN A 653 -12.37 -18.82 -0.31
N PRO A 654 -11.16 -19.17 0.16
CA PRO A 654 -9.95 -18.86 -0.58
C PRO A 654 -9.97 -19.49 -1.97
N LEU A 655 -9.32 -18.84 -2.94
CA LEU A 655 -9.14 -19.46 -4.25
C LEU A 655 -8.32 -20.76 -4.14
N PRO A 656 -8.60 -21.78 -4.97
CA PRO A 656 -7.75 -22.96 -5.02
C PRO A 656 -6.31 -22.58 -5.39
N ALA A 657 -5.33 -23.03 -4.60
CA ALA A 657 -3.93 -22.65 -4.79
C ALA A 657 -3.39 -23.03 -6.17
N THR A 658 -3.83 -24.18 -6.70
CA THR A 658 -3.46 -24.73 -8.01
C THR A 658 -4.03 -23.95 -9.19
N LYS A 659 -4.92 -22.97 -8.94
CA LYS A 659 -5.49 -22.10 -9.98
C LYS A 659 -4.88 -20.71 -9.98
N VAL A 660 -3.97 -20.43 -9.04
CA VAL A 660 -3.31 -19.13 -8.92
C VAL A 660 -1.91 -19.24 -9.51
N PHE A 661 -1.71 -18.69 -10.70
CA PHE A 661 -0.40 -18.72 -11.36
C PHE A 661 0.59 -17.74 -10.72
N HIS A 662 0.12 -16.66 -10.09
CA HIS A 662 0.98 -15.68 -9.44
C HIS A 662 0.26 -14.94 -8.30
N THR A 663 1.04 -14.49 -7.31
CA THR A 663 0.55 -13.63 -6.22
C THR A 663 1.56 -12.54 -5.94
N VAL A 664 1.09 -11.33 -5.67
CA VAL A 664 1.92 -10.20 -5.24
C VAL A 664 1.46 -9.64 -3.91
N LEU A 665 2.41 -9.14 -3.13
CA LEU A 665 2.16 -8.30 -1.95
C LEU A 665 2.76 -6.93 -2.22
N VAL A 666 1.90 -5.93 -2.37
CA VAL A 666 2.31 -4.54 -2.67
C VAL A 666 1.69 -3.58 -1.67
N ASN A 667 2.44 -2.54 -1.31
CA ASN A 667 1.91 -1.35 -0.68
C ASN A 667 1.82 -0.25 -1.74
N GLU A 668 0.63 0.30 -1.94
CA GLU A 668 0.40 1.50 -2.75
C GLU A 668 -0.07 2.60 -1.79
N LEU A 669 0.71 3.67 -1.68
CA LEU A 669 0.33 4.87 -0.97
C LEU A 669 0.07 5.98 -1.97
N GLN A 670 -1.11 6.56 -1.91
CA GLN A 670 -1.63 7.47 -2.93
C GLN A 670 -2.03 8.81 -2.31
N ILE A 671 -1.78 9.93 -3.00
CA ILE A 671 -2.55 11.16 -2.76
C ILE A 671 -3.94 10.96 -3.37
N GLU A 672 -4.99 11.12 -2.56
CA GLU A 672 -6.36 10.86 -2.99
C GLU A 672 -6.72 11.65 -4.23
N LEU A 673 -7.40 10.98 -5.16
CA LEU A 673 -7.68 11.51 -6.48
C LEU A 673 -8.47 12.83 -6.40
N GLY A 674 -7.88 13.89 -6.96
CA GLY A 674 -8.38 15.26 -6.94
C GLY A 674 -7.68 16.16 -5.92
N MET A 675 -7.00 15.60 -4.90
CA MET A 675 -6.22 16.40 -3.95
C MET A 675 -4.89 16.86 -4.54
N GLU A 676 -4.40 16.18 -5.58
CA GLU A 676 -3.21 16.57 -6.34
C GLU A 676 -3.48 17.69 -7.37
N GLU A 677 -4.74 17.92 -7.73
CA GLU A 677 -5.13 18.71 -8.91
C GLU A 677 -4.55 20.14 -8.87
N ASP A 678 -4.69 20.82 -7.74
CA ASP A 678 -4.17 22.19 -7.56
C ASP A 678 -2.65 22.25 -7.71
N TYR A 679 -1.92 21.24 -7.23
CA TYR A 679 -0.47 21.18 -7.31
C TYR A 679 -0.01 20.93 -8.75
N VAL A 680 -0.58 19.90 -9.39
CA VAL A 680 -0.23 19.52 -10.78
C VAL A 680 -0.59 20.65 -11.75
N THR A 681 -1.75 21.27 -11.58
CA THR A 681 -2.17 22.41 -12.40
C THR A 681 -1.24 23.60 -12.22
N ARG A 682 -0.92 23.96 -10.98
CA ARG A 682 0.01 25.07 -10.70
C ARG A 682 1.39 24.84 -11.31
N LEU A 683 1.93 23.62 -11.20
CA LEU A 683 3.23 23.26 -11.78
C LEU A 683 3.24 23.37 -13.30
N ARG A 684 2.18 22.89 -13.95
CA ARG A 684 2.00 22.96 -15.41
C ARG A 684 1.90 24.40 -15.90
N GLU A 685 1.08 25.23 -15.25
CA GLU A 685 0.94 26.66 -15.56
C GLU A 685 2.27 27.41 -15.42
N LEU A 686 2.97 27.22 -14.29
CA LEU A 686 4.26 27.86 -14.05
C LEU A 686 5.35 27.38 -15.00
N THR A 687 5.35 26.09 -15.37
CA THR A 687 6.29 25.55 -16.36
C THR A 687 6.07 26.21 -17.73
N ALA A 688 4.81 26.34 -18.17
CA ALA A 688 4.48 27.03 -19.41
C ALA A 688 4.85 28.52 -19.36
N ALA A 689 4.58 29.20 -18.24
CA ALA A 689 4.90 30.61 -18.06
C ALA A 689 6.41 30.88 -18.05
N VAL A 690 7.20 30.04 -17.37
CA VAL A 690 8.68 30.12 -17.38
C VAL A 690 9.21 29.84 -18.78
N ALA A 691 8.65 28.89 -19.53
CA ALA A 691 9.05 28.64 -20.91
C ALA A 691 8.76 29.85 -21.82
N ALA A 692 7.65 30.56 -21.59
CA ALA A 692 7.30 31.78 -22.33
C ALA A 692 8.15 33.00 -21.93
N ALA A 693 8.63 33.05 -20.69
CA ALA A 693 9.42 34.16 -20.14
C ALA A 693 10.63 33.65 -19.32
N PRO A 694 11.65 33.05 -19.98
CA PRO A 694 12.72 32.33 -19.29
C PRO A 694 13.66 33.22 -18.45
N THR A 695 13.63 34.54 -18.65
CA THR A 695 14.43 35.51 -17.86
C THR A 695 13.67 36.09 -16.67
N ASP A 696 12.39 35.75 -16.46
CA ASP A 696 11.62 36.22 -15.32
C ASP A 696 11.99 35.43 -14.06
N ALA A 697 12.83 36.03 -13.22
CA ALA A 697 13.28 35.45 -11.97
C ALA A 697 12.13 35.18 -10.98
N THR A 698 11.02 35.93 -11.06
CA THR A 698 9.86 35.74 -10.19
C THR A 698 9.11 34.46 -10.56
N LEU A 699 8.86 34.25 -11.85
CA LEU A 699 8.24 33.02 -12.34
C LEU A 699 9.12 31.79 -12.05
N ALA A 700 10.42 31.91 -12.24
CA ALA A 700 11.38 30.85 -11.90
C ALA A 700 11.34 30.51 -10.41
N ALA A 701 11.32 31.51 -9.52
CA ALA A 701 11.20 31.30 -8.08
C ALA A 701 9.86 30.66 -7.68
N GLN A 702 8.75 31.08 -8.30
CA GLN A 702 7.44 30.46 -8.09
C GLN A 702 7.44 28.99 -8.50
N LEU A 703 8.01 28.66 -9.66
CA LEU A 703 8.11 27.27 -10.13
C LEU A 703 8.97 26.43 -9.19
N ALA A 704 10.12 26.94 -8.75
CA ALA A 704 10.98 26.25 -7.80
C ALA A 704 10.27 26.00 -6.46
N GLY A 705 9.57 27.00 -5.91
CA GLY A 705 8.80 26.87 -4.68
C GLY A 705 7.65 25.86 -4.80
N ALA A 706 6.91 25.89 -5.91
CA ALA A 706 5.83 24.92 -6.15
C ALA A 706 6.38 23.49 -6.31
N LYS A 707 7.51 23.32 -6.99
CA LYS A 707 8.21 22.02 -7.11
C LYS A 707 8.65 21.51 -5.75
N PHE A 708 9.26 22.35 -4.93
CA PHE A 708 9.67 21.98 -3.57
C PHE A 708 8.48 21.47 -2.75
N VAL A 709 7.34 22.17 -2.76
CA VAL A 709 6.13 21.74 -2.03
C VAL A 709 5.66 20.37 -2.50
N TRP A 710 5.58 20.17 -3.81
CA TRP A 710 5.16 18.90 -4.40
C TRP A 710 6.14 17.74 -4.09
N GLU A 711 7.44 18.02 -4.16
CA GLU A 711 8.50 17.08 -3.80
C GLU A 711 8.39 16.64 -2.33
N GLN A 712 8.01 17.53 -1.40
CA GLN A 712 7.83 17.13 0.01
C GLN A 712 6.65 16.17 0.21
N TYR A 713 5.52 16.37 -0.49
CA TYR A 713 4.39 15.45 -0.41
C TYR A 713 4.71 14.09 -1.03
N THR A 714 5.32 14.08 -2.21
CA THR A 714 5.72 12.83 -2.89
C THR A 714 6.83 12.09 -2.14
N ALA A 715 7.80 12.79 -1.57
CA ALA A 715 8.81 12.20 -0.69
C ALA A 715 8.19 11.61 0.58
N SER A 716 7.19 12.28 1.18
CA SER A 716 6.47 11.75 2.33
C SER A 716 5.76 10.45 1.98
N MET A 717 5.17 10.35 0.78
CA MET A 717 4.58 9.08 0.35
C MET A 717 5.63 7.95 0.30
N ARG A 718 6.79 8.25 -0.25
CA ARG A 718 7.88 7.28 -0.31
C ARG A 718 8.32 6.82 1.07
N VAL A 719 8.55 7.75 2.01
CA VAL A 719 8.94 7.43 3.39
C VAL A 719 7.93 6.50 4.05
N LEU A 720 6.64 6.83 3.96
CA LEU A 720 5.55 6.03 4.54
C LEU A 720 5.48 4.61 3.96
N THR A 721 5.77 4.47 2.67
CA THR A 721 5.82 3.16 1.99
C THR A 721 7.08 2.37 2.39
N GLU A 722 8.21 3.03 2.59
CA GLU A 722 9.48 2.43 3.02
C GLU A 722 9.45 1.97 4.49
N LEU A 723 8.78 2.73 5.39
CA LEU A 723 8.70 2.47 6.83
C LEU A 723 8.15 1.07 7.19
N LYS A 724 7.37 0.47 6.30
CA LYS A 724 6.78 -0.87 6.48
C LYS A 724 7.71 -2.00 6.07
N GLY A 725 8.65 -1.73 5.18
CA GLY A 725 9.40 -2.75 4.44
C GLY A 725 10.15 -3.70 5.36
N GLU A 726 10.90 -3.15 6.32
CA GLU A 726 11.72 -3.95 7.25
C GLU A 726 10.89 -4.97 8.04
N ALA A 727 9.82 -4.51 8.69
CA ALA A 727 8.93 -5.37 9.48
C ALA A 727 8.23 -6.43 8.62
N ILE A 728 7.86 -6.09 7.38
CA ILE A 728 7.26 -7.04 6.43
C ILE A 728 8.27 -8.13 6.07
N LEU A 729 9.50 -7.74 5.66
CA LEU A 729 10.53 -8.68 5.24
C LEU A 729 10.97 -9.59 6.40
N GLU A 730 11.13 -9.05 7.60
CA GLU A 730 11.53 -9.82 8.78
C GLU A 730 10.49 -10.91 9.11
N ARG A 731 9.19 -10.55 9.10
CA ARG A 731 8.10 -11.51 9.34
C ARG A 731 8.00 -12.56 8.25
N LEU A 732 8.19 -12.20 6.98
CA LEU A 732 8.25 -13.16 5.87
C LEU A 732 9.43 -14.12 6.02
N ARG A 733 10.62 -13.63 6.38
CA ARG A 733 11.80 -14.48 6.64
C ARG A 733 11.56 -15.44 7.81
N ARG A 734 10.95 -14.97 8.90
CA ARG A 734 10.53 -15.82 10.03
C ARG A 734 9.52 -16.90 9.62
N ALA A 735 8.67 -16.61 8.62
CA ALA A 735 7.74 -17.58 8.04
C ALA A 735 8.40 -18.53 7.02
N GLY A 736 9.69 -18.37 6.69
CA GLY A 736 10.42 -19.24 5.76
C GLY A 736 10.50 -18.70 4.33
N ALA A 737 10.41 -17.39 4.13
CA ALA A 737 10.80 -16.76 2.87
C ALA A 737 12.34 -16.78 2.68
N PRO A 738 12.85 -16.80 1.43
CA PRO A 738 14.28 -16.74 1.16
C PRO A 738 14.94 -15.48 1.74
N ALA A 739 16.22 -15.57 2.14
CA ALA A 739 16.94 -14.41 2.68
C ALA A 739 17.03 -13.24 1.68
N GLY A 740 17.07 -13.54 0.37
CA GLY A 740 17.21 -12.58 -0.73
C GLY A 740 15.97 -11.76 -1.07
N ILE A 741 14.86 -11.89 -0.31
CA ILE A 741 13.69 -11.04 -0.55
C ILE A 741 13.98 -9.57 -0.25
N ARG A 742 13.41 -8.68 -1.07
CA ARG A 742 13.56 -7.23 -0.95
C ARG A 742 12.21 -6.51 -1.01
N TRP A 743 12.15 -5.34 -0.38
CA TRP A 743 11.04 -4.40 -0.47
C TRP A 743 11.43 -3.30 -1.45
N ALA A 744 10.88 -3.34 -2.67
CA ALA A 744 11.36 -2.50 -3.77
C ALA A 744 10.22 -2.18 -4.75
N ALA A 745 10.44 -1.16 -5.59
CA ALA A 745 9.53 -0.75 -6.65
C ALA A 745 9.25 -1.93 -7.59
N PRO A 746 8.00 -2.39 -7.74
CA PRO A 746 7.67 -3.42 -8.72
C PRO A 746 7.94 -2.90 -10.13
N PRO A 747 8.37 -3.78 -11.07
CA PRO A 747 8.64 -3.36 -12.45
C PRO A 747 7.37 -2.86 -13.16
N ASP A 748 6.20 -3.29 -12.69
CA ASP A 748 4.91 -3.07 -13.32
C ASP A 748 3.79 -2.94 -12.29
N SER A 749 2.66 -2.37 -12.72
CA SER A 749 1.41 -2.44 -11.96
C SER A 749 0.93 -3.89 -11.84
N LYS A 750 0.05 -4.17 -10.87
CA LYS A 750 -0.54 -5.51 -10.68
C LYS A 750 -1.19 -6.06 -11.95
N GLY A 751 -1.93 -5.21 -12.67
CA GLY A 751 -2.57 -5.55 -13.93
C GLY A 751 -1.56 -5.87 -15.02
N ASN A 752 -0.60 -4.98 -15.25
CA ASN A 752 0.45 -5.19 -16.23
C ASN A 752 1.31 -6.41 -15.91
N THR A 753 1.58 -6.69 -14.64
CA THR A 753 2.30 -7.89 -14.21
C THR A 753 1.57 -9.15 -14.67
N ALA A 754 0.26 -9.23 -14.43
CA ALA A 754 -0.55 -10.38 -14.85
C ALA A 754 -0.60 -10.50 -16.39
N LEU A 755 -0.84 -9.38 -17.09
CA LEU A 755 -0.92 -9.37 -18.55
C LEU A 755 0.41 -9.73 -19.20
N LYS A 756 1.55 -9.24 -18.69
CA LYS A 756 2.88 -9.59 -19.22
C LYS A 756 3.21 -11.07 -19.03
N ILE A 757 2.96 -11.62 -17.83
CA ILE A 757 3.19 -13.06 -17.58
C ILE A 757 2.37 -13.92 -18.56
N LEU A 758 1.14 -13.53 -18.85
CA LEU A 758 0.29 -14.26 -19.80
C LEU A 758 0.64 -13.98 -21.26
N ALA A 759 1.10 -12.78 -21.59
CA ALA A 759 1.60 -12.44 -22.93
C ALA A 759 2.92 -13.13 -23.25
N ASP A 760 3.77 -13.39 -22.26
CA ASP A 760 5.02 -14.16 -22.44
C ASP A 760 4.75 -15.67 -22.58
N ARG A 761 3.56 -16.14 -22.18
CA ARG A 761 3.10 -17.54 -22.33
C ARG A 761 2.32 -17.79 -23.63
N ASP A 762 1.76 -16.75 -24.22
CA ASP A 762 0.93 -16.74 -25.44
C ASP A 762 1.80 -16.47 -26.67
#